data_AF-A0A7J7MEN8-F1
#
_entry.id   AF-A0A7J7MEN8-F1
#
_cell.length_a   1.000
_cell.length_b   1.000
_cell.length_c   1.000
_cell.angle_alpha   90.00
_cell.angle_beta   90.00
_cell.angle_gamma   90.00
#
_symmetry.space_group_name_H-M   'P 1'
#
loop_
_entity.id
_entity.type
_entity.pdbx_description
1 polymer ?
#
loop_
_entity_poly.entity_id
_entity_poly.type
_entity_poly.pdbx_seq_one_letter_code
_entity_poly.pdbx_strand_id
1 'polypeptide(L)'
;ITNSKTKAKVISSGLRQTYKVSAGRRNANKQELPDKEKEVKSSMCHQCQRNDRGEAIHCKTCHTKRFCVQCIKWYPELSHADIADLCPVCRGICNCKNCLRKYEITNSKDMLKESEKIEYCKYMVQLLFPILKQFDQEQMLEREIEARFQGLPILDVRVQPSVCSSDERLYCNICKTSIADYHRSCPNCSFDLCLACCREIRDGCLKGWVDEVKMHYVNRGEPYLHGDDSPVLSKSKSKPKSHLKQSSRSRGQTSSKNRLRPIHGWKAREDGKIPCAPVEMGGCGCGYLELKCMFSENLVSDLRKKAEVISETYSCPSSSTHQCSCFNSVGEDDFGNKNLLKASDREDSIDNHLFCPTIRDIQHSDQEHFRKHWINGEPVIVRNVLDTTSGLSWEPRVMCRALRERKNSRVNKGQAHLEETAIDCLDWCEIEVRLTDFFNWYSSGVTHSNMWPQMLKLKDWPPANSFEELLPRHFTEFVSALPFQEYTNPKCGYLNISVKLPNKILKPDLGPKTYIAYGSAEELGRGDSVTKLHCDISDAVYILMHTAEVVIPPEQLLSIERLKREHVAQDERELSQQENVSKLCESNEKSEMVGIMDKSAILDGSTSMLKEQIPAKGSALWDVFRRKDVPKLQEYLRKHSKEFRHVHCSRLEQVIHPIHDQIFYLTSEHKKKLKDECGIEPWTFVQKLGEAVLIPTGCPYQFRNLKSCIEVALDFVSPESIPDCTHLTEEFRLLPQNHDAKADKLEVKKMTLYAVLQAVKDLVKLEHLAEVHENKRAEKPKSKLFGKKSKKKLHVAMLANIVIVNRVLSYALAVLILLLAAQACYLLTFI
;
A
#
# COMPACT_ATOMS: atom_id res chain seq x y z
N ILE A 1 27.43 -35.75 -47.67
CA ILE A 1 26.59 -36.02 -48.86
C ILE A 1 25.37 -35.10 -48.74
N THR A 2 25.56 -33.80 -49.02
CA THR A 2 25.08 -33.08 -50.24
C THR A 2 23.54 -33.03 -50.32
N ASN A 3 22.84 -31.90 -50.43
CA ASN A 3 23.27 -30.53 -50.74
C ASN A 3 22.17 -29.52 -50.35
N SER A 4 22.64 -28.38 -49.85
CA SER A 4 22.08 -27.01 -49.77
C SER A 4 20.84 -26.62 -50.61
N LYS A 5 19.97 -25.77 -50.01
CA LYS A 5 19.75 -24.38 -50.49
C LYS A 5 18.99 -23.50 -49.48
N THR A 6 19.68 -22.43 -49.12
CA THR A 6 19.35 -21.23 -48.33
C THR A 6 18.23 -20.38 -48.93
N LYS A 7 17.48 -19.66 -48.07
CA LYS A 7 17.19 -18.23 -48.23
C LYS A 7 16.55 -17.62 -46.97
N ALA A 8 17.36 -16.84 -46.25
CA ALA A 8 16.91 -15.77 -45.36
C ALA A 8 16.35 -14.62 -46.19
N LYS A 9 15.32 -13.92 -45.67
CA LYS A 9 14.89 -12.62 -46.21
C LYS A 9 14.59 -11.64 -45.08
N VAL A 10 15.48 -10.67 -44.97
CA VAL A 10 15.36 -9.38 -44.30
C VAL A 10 14.18 -8.61 -44.88
N ILE A 11 13.35 -7.97 -44.04
CA ILE A 11 12.53 -6.82 -44.45
C ILE A 11 12.62 -5.74 -43.38
N SER A 12 13.37 -4.69 -43.71
CA SER A 12 13.28 -3.34 -43.18
C SER A 12 12.35 -2.49 -44.06
N SER A 13 11.98 -1.30 -43.57
CA SER A 13 11.14 -0.27 -44.20
C SER A 13 9.63 -0.59 -44.20
N GLY A 14 8.71 0.32 -43.89
CA GLY A 14 8.70 1.76 -44.09
C GLY A 14 7.54 2.11 -45.02
N LEU A 15 6.76 3.13 -44.63
CA LEU A 15 5.76 3.87 -45.40
C LEU A 15 4.29 3.39 -45.47
N ARG A 16 3.45 4.29 -44.93
CA ARG A 16 2.36 5.03 -45.60
C ARG A 16 1.33 4.20 -46.37
N GLN A 17 0.14 4.07 -45.78
CA GLN A 17 -1.08 3.85 -46.55
C GLN A 17 -1.68 5.18 -47.00
N THR A 18 -1.73 5.30 -48.32
CA THR A 18 -2.35 6.35 -49.11
C THR A 18 -3.87 6.14 -49.18
N TYR A 19 -4.63 7.20 -48.90
CA TYR A 19 -6.04 7.27 -49.31
C TYR A 19 -6.13 7.82 -50.73
N LYS A 20 -6.81 7.08 -51.61
CA LYS A 20 -7.11 7.48 -53.00
C LYS A 20 -8.06 8.67 -53.01
N VAL A 21 -7.68 9.72 -53.75
CA VAL A 21 -8.54 10.85 -54.13
C VAL A 21 -8.91 10.68 -55.59
N SER A 22 -10.21 10.66 -55.91
CA SER A 22 -10.73 10.77 -57.27
C SER A 22 -10.84 12.24 -57.68
N ALA A 23 -10.41 12.52 -58.90
CA ALA A 23 -10.16 13.84 -59.45
C ALA A 23 -11.42 14.57 -59.95
N GLY A 24 -11.42 15.90 -59.80
CA GLY A 24 -12.27 16.86 -60.51
C GLY A 24 -11.45 18.12 -60.84
N ARG A 25 -11.59 18.61 -62.07
CA ARG A 25 -10.67 19.49 -62.82
C ARG A 25 -10.42 20.89 -62.23
N ARG A 26 -9.20 21.39 -62.52
CA ARG A 26 -8.69 22.75 -62.29
C ARG A 26 -9.42 23.80 -63.13
N ASN A 27 -9.66 24.98 -62.54
CA ASN A 27 -9.49 26.26 -63.22
C ASN A 27 -8.79 27.24 -62.27
N ALA A 28 -7.77 27.91 -62.79
CA ALA A 28 -6.90 28.81 -62.06
C ALA A 28 -7.49 30.22 -61.98
N ASN A 29 -7.43 30.87 -60.82
CA ASN A 29 -6.91 32.23 -60.72
C ASN A 29 -6.70 32.71 -59.28
N LYS A 30 -5.52 33.33 -59.10
CA LYS A 30 -5.12 34.41 -58.19
C LYS A 30 -5.28 34.27 -56.67
N GLN A 31 -4.11 34.38 -56.04
CA GLN A 31 -3.78 34.72 -54.65
C GLN A 31 -4.79 35.64 -53.96
N GLU A 32 -5.36 35.15 -52.86
CA GLU A 32 -5.70 35.95 -51.68
C GLU A 32 -5.30 35.15 -50.43
N LEU A 33 -4.82 35.85 -49.40
CA LEU A 33 -4.30 35.31 -48.15
C LEU A 33 -5.32 34.39 -47.46
N PRO A 34 -4.91 33.32 -46.73
CA PRO A 34 -5.88 32.55 -45.96
C PRO A 34 -6.36 33.40 -44.78
N ASP A 35 -7.59 33.89 -44.94
CA ASP A 35 -8.47 34.36 -43.88
C ASP A 35 -8.46 33.40 -42.69
N LYS A 36 -8.50 34.00 -41.51
CA LYS A 36 -8.70 33.39 -40.19
C LYS A 36 -9.52 32.10 -40.28
N GLU A 37 -8.95 30.98 -39.87
CA GLU A 37 -9.68 29.74 -39.63
C GLU A 37 -10.94 30.06 -38.80
N LYS A 38 -12.11 29.97 -39.42
CA LYS A 38 -13.40 30.16 -38.73
C LYS A 38 -13.48 29.08 -37.64
N GLU A 39 -13.36 29.49 -36.37
CA GLU A 39 -13.64 28.63 -35.22
C GLU A 39 -15.00 27.97 -35.41
N VAL A 40 -15.00 26.66 -35.67
CA VAL A 40 -16.24 25.90 -35.89
C VAL A 40 -16.98 25.80 -34.56
N LYS A 41 -17.98 26.66 -34.37
CA LYS A 41 -18.89 26.61 -33.21
C LYS A 41 -19.65 25.27 -33.25
N SER A 42 -19.38 24.39 -32.29
CA SER A 42 -20.08 23.10 -32.18
C SER A 42 -21.56 23.34 -31.89
N SER A 43 -22.44 22.84 -32.76
CA SER A 43 -23.89 22.82 -32.52
C SER A 43 -24.31 21.73 -31.55
N MET A 44 -23.40 20.90 -31.05
CA MET A 44 -23.70 19.82 -30.10
C MET A 44 -23.33 20.25 -28.67
N CYS A 45 -24.18 19.95 -27.68
CA CYS A 45 -23.83 20.07 -26.28
C CYS A 45 -22.63 19.18 -25.96
N HIS A 46 -21.58 19.75 -25.36
CA HIS A 46 -20.34 19.03 -25.08
C HIS A 46 -20.55 17.84 -24.14
N GLN A 47 -21.46 17.98 -23.16
CA GLN A 47 -21.72 16.98 -22.14
C GLN A 47 -22.49 15.75 -22.66
N CYS A 48 -23.62 15.95 -23.37
CA CYS A 48 -24.50 14.86 -23.81
C CYS A 48 -24.39 14.54 -25.30
N GLN A 49 -23.63 15.33 -26.07
CA GLN A 49 -23.50 15.19 -27.52
C GLN A 49 -24.88 15.18 -28.21
N ARG A 50 -25.78 16.06 -27.77
CA ARG A 50 -27.11 16.30 -28.37
C ARG A 50 -27.32 17.78 -28.66
N ASN A 51 -28.17 18.10 -29.63
CA ASN A 51 -28.55 19.45 -30.01
C ASN A 51 -30.06 19.73 -29.85
N ASP A 52 -30.84 18.73 -29.45
CA ASP A 52 -32.30 18.74 -29.37
C ASP A 52 -32.87 19.06 -27.96
N ARG A 53 -32.00 19.35 -26.98
CA ARG A 53 -32.39 19.56 -25.57
C ARG A 53 -32.66 21.03 -25.19
N GLY A 54 -33.16 21.82 -26.14
CA GLY A 54 -33.51 23.23 -25.93
C GLY A 54 -32.30 24.15 -25.75
N GLU A 55 -32.43 25.14 -24.86
CA GLU A 55 -31.44 26.21 -24.66
C GLU A 55 -30.06 25.68 -24.24
N ALA A 56 -29.01 26.29 -24.80
CA ALA A 56 -27.63 25.94 -24.52
C ALA A 56 -26.75 27.19 -24.35
N ILE A 57 -25.91 27.15 -23.32
CA ILE A 57 -25.00 28.24 -22.97
C ILE A 57 -23.66 28.01 -23.66
N HIS A 58 -23.16 29.04 -24.34
CA HIS A 58 -21.88 29.01 -25.04
C HIS A 58 -20.80 29.63 -24.17
N CYS A 59 -19.63 29.01 -24.17
CA CYS A 59 -18.46 29.55 -23.48
C CYS A 59 -17.90 30.77 -24.23
N LYS A 60 -17.72 31.89 -23.54
CA LYS A 60 -17.08 33.11 -24.02
C LYS A 60 -15.56 33.00 -24.06
N THR A 61 -14.94 32.13 -23.25
CA THR A 61 -13.48 31.97 -23.25
C THR A 61 -12.97 31.16 -24.45
N CYS A 62 -13.60 30.02 -24.75
CA CYS A 62 -13.11 29.14 -25.83
C CYS A 62 -13.95 29.17 -27.10
N HIS A 63 -15.11 29.86 -27.09
CA HIS A 63 -16.07 30.04 -28.19
C HIS A 63 -16.59 28.77 -28.91
N THR A 64 -16.06 27.59 -28.58
CA THR A 64 -16.26 26.33 -29.31
C THR A 64 -17.13 25.35 -28.54
N LYS A 65 -17.25 25.49 -27.21
CA LYS A 65 -18.01 24.58 -26.34
C LYS A 65 -19.33 25.21 -25.91
N ARG A 66 -20.38 24.39 -25.90
CA ARG A 66 -21.69 24.73 -25.36
C ARG A 66 -22.26 23.63 -24.47
N PHE A 67 -23.09 24.00 -23.50
CA PHE A 67 -23.74 23.07 -22.57
C PHE A 67 -25.25 23.36 -22.51
N CYS A 68 -26.09 22.33 -22.68
CA CYS A 68 -27.53 22.49 -22.48
C CYS A 68 -27.88 22.57 -20.99
N VAL A 69 -28.98 23.25 -20.65
CA VAL A 69 -29.41 23.50 -19.26
C VAL A 69 -29.46 22.22 -18.41
N GLN A 70 -29.98 21.13 -18.96
CA GLN A 70 -30.05 19.85 -18.22
C GLN A 70 -28.65 19.25 -17.93
N CYS A 71 -27.65 19.56 -18.76
CA CYS A 71 -26.29 19.09 -18.57
C CYS A 71 -25.47 19.96 -17.61
N ILE A 72 -25.91 21.19 -17.37
CA ILE A 72 -25.30 22.09 -16.37
C ILE A 72 -25.51 21.55 -14.96
N LYS A 73 -26.63 20.86 -14.69
CA LYS A 73 -26.92 20.19 -13.41
C LYS A 73 -25.87 19.16 -12.95
N TRP A 74 -24.92 18.78 -13.81
CA TRP A 74 -23.75 17.97 -13.43
C TRP A 74 -22.65 18.77 -12.73
N TYR A 75 -22.84 20.07 -12.56
CA TYR A 75 -21.91 21.03 -11.97
C TYR A 75 -22.72 21.96 -11.03
N PRO A 76 -23.20 21.46 -9.88
CA PRO A 76 -24.12 22.18 -9.02
C PRO A 76 -23.56 23.52 -8.51
N GLU A 77 -22.24 23.61 -8.34
CA GLU A 77 -21.52 24.81 -7.91
C GLU A 77 -21.38 25.89 -9.00
N LEU A 78 -21.79 25.63 -10.25
CA LEU A 78 -21.65 26.57 -11.35
C LEU A 78 -23.00 27.11 -11.80
N SER A 79 -23.14 28.44 -11.77
CA SER A 79 -24.29 29.12 -12.37
C SER A 79 -24.23 29.12 -13.90
N HIS A 80 -25.35 29.50 -14.52
CA HIS A 80 -25.43 29.72 -15.96
C HIS A 80 -24.43 30.79 -16.45
N ALA A 81 -24.23 31.85 -15.67
CA ALA A 81 -23.27 32.90 -15.95
C ALA A 81 -21.82 32.38 -15.85
N ASP A 82 -21.52 31.58 -14.82
CA ASP A 82 -20.19 31.00 -14.63
C ASP A 82 -19.78 30.13 -15.82
N ILE A 83 -20.71 29.33 -16.35
CA ILE A 83 -20.48 28.48 -17.53
C ILE A 83 -20.32 29.31 -18.80
N ALA A 84 -21.08 30.40 -18.94
CA ALA A 84 -20.94 31.32 -20.05
C ALA A 84 -19.55 31.96 -20.06
N ASP A 85 -19.04 32.41 -18.92
CA ASP A 85 -17.74 33.08 -18.87
C ASP A 85 -16.58 32.10 -19.10
N LEU A 86 -16.57 30.99 -18.39
CA LEU A 86 -15.58 29.92 -18.53
C LEU A 86 -16.32 28.58 -18.50
N CYS A 87 -16.08 27.61 -19.39
CA CYS A 87 -16.86 26.36 -19.32
C CYS A 87 -16.15 25.28 -18.49
N PRO A 88 -16.85 24.19 -18.10
CA PRO A 88 -16.22 23.08 -17.37
C PRO A 88 -14.99 22.48 -18.04
N VAL A 89 -14.89 22.53 -19.38
CA VAL A 89 -13.69 22.07 -20.10
C VAL A 89 -12.52 23.01 -19.86
N CYS A 90 -12.75 24.32 -19.96
CA CYS A 90 -11.71 25.34 -19.75
C CYS A 90 -11.28 25.42 -18.28
N ARG A 91 -12.17 25.07 -17.35
CA ARG A 91 -11.84 24.92 -15.92
C ARG A 91 -11.07 23.63 -15.59
N GLY A 92 -10.99 22.67 -16.52
CA GLY A 92 -10.38 21.37 -16.23
C GLY A 92 -11.27 20.41 -15.40
N ILE A 93 -12.54 20.73 -15.15
CA ILE A 93 -13.44 19.92 -14.31
C ILE A 93 -14.49 19.12 -15.09
N CYS A 94 -14.42 19.11 -16.43
CA CYS A 94 -15.48 18.54 -17.26
C CYS A 94 -15.69 17.03 -17.02
N ASN A 95 -16.82 16.65 -16.42
CA ASN A 95 -17.17 15.26 -16.16
C ASN A 95 -17.91 14.59 -17.36
N CYS A 96 -17.74 15.11 -18.58
CA CYS A 96 -18.27 14.42 -19.75
C CYS A 96 -17.47 13.13 -20.00
N LYS A 97 -18.14 12.14 -20.59
CA LYS A 97 -17.57 10.81 -20.82
C LYS A 97 -16.25 10.86 -21.61
N ASN A 98 -16.15 11.73 -22.60
CA ASN A 98 -14.94 11.85 -23.43
C ASN A 98 -13.78 12.49 -22.65
N CYS A 99 -14.04 13.49 -21.81
CA CYS A 99 -13.01 14.16 -21.01
C CYS A 99 -12.53 13.29 -19.85
N LEU A 100 -13.44 12.57 -19.16
CA LEU A 100 -13.08 11.61 -18.10
C LEU A 100 -12.14 10.49 -18.57
N ARG A 101 -12.14 10.18 -19.87
CA ARG A 101 -11.33 9.12 -20.47
C ARG A 101 -10.02 9.61 -21.09
N LYS A 102 -9.77 10.92 -21.09
CA LYS A 102 -8.51 11.46 -21.57
C LYS A 102 -7.49 11.38 -20.45
N TYR A 103 -6.31 10.89 -20.80
CA TYR A 103 -5.14 11.03 -19.95
C TYR A 103 -4.64 12.47 -20.06
N GLU A 104 -4.66 13.20 -18.96
CA GLU A 104 -4.00 14.50 -18.89
C GLU A 104 -2.56 14.25 -18.44
N ILE A 105 -1.59 14.55 -19.31
CA ILE A 105 -0.18 14.57 -18.91
C ILE A 105 -0.02 15.79 -18.01
N THR A 106 -0.12 15.58 -16.71
CA THR A 106 0.37 16.56 -15.74
C THR A 106 1.89 16.58 -15.88
N ASN A 107 2.39 17.58 -16.60
CA ASN A 107 3.78 17.99 -16.46
C ASN A 107 3.90 18.58 -15.06
N SER A 108 4.08 17.76 -14.02
CA SER A 108 4.46 18.27 -12.70
C SER A 108 5.89 18.81 -12.81
N LYS A 109 5.94 20.11 -13.06
CA LYS A 109 7.09 20.97 -12.85
C LYS A 109 7.28 21.10 -11.35
N ASP A 110 8.13 20.25 -10.80
CA ASP A 110 9.21 20.70 -9.91
C ASP A 110 10.34 19.69 -10.00
N MET A 111 11.37 20.05 -10.76
CA MET A 111 12.59 19.28 -10.79
C MET A 111 13.30 19.53 -9.47
N LEU A 112 13.25 18.56 -8.55
CA LEU A 112 14.11 18.53 -7.36
C LEU A 112 15.52 18.99 -7.72
N LYS A 113 16.08 19.90 -6.93
CA LYS A 113 17.42 20.42 -7.15
C LYS A 113 18.43 19.29 -7.02
N GLU A 114 19.56 19.42 -7.72
CA GLU A 114 20.62 18.41 -7.65
C GLU A 114 21.14 18.21 -6.23
N SER A 115 21.21 19.28 -5.42
CA SER A 115 21.59 19.19 -4.00
C SER A 115 20.62 18.36 -3.16
N GLU A 116 19.30 18.53 -3.37
CA GLU A 116 18.25 17.80 -2.67
C GLU A 116 18.30 16.30 -3.05
N LYS A 117 18.52 16.00 -4.34
CA LYS A 117 18.71 14.62 -4.83
C LYS A 117 19.92 13.92 -4.19
N ILE A 118 21.05 14.63 -4.06
CA ILE A 118 22.25 14.10 -3.40
C ILE A 118 21.95 13.77 -1.94
N GLU A 119 21.29 14.68 -1.22
CA GLU A 119 20.93 14.48 0.18
C GLU A 119 19.98 13.28 0.36
N TYR A 120 18.95 13.18 -0.46
CA TYR A 120 18.02 12.06 -0.43
C TYR A 120 18.69 10.73 -0.77
N CYS A 121 19.65 10.70 -1.71
CA CYS A 121 20.42 9.50 -1.99
C CYS A 121 21.25 9.06 -0.78
N LYS A 122 21.95 10.00 -0.13
CA LYS A 122 22.74 9.70 1.08
C LYS A 122 21.85 9.21 2.22
N TYR A 123 20.73 9.89 2.45
CA TYR A 123 19.73 9.51 3.44
C TYR A 123 19.15 8.11 3.19
N MET A 124 18.75 7.82 1.95
CA MET A 124 18.23 6.50 1.57
C MET A 124 19.29 5.40 1.74
N VAL A 125 20.53 5.62 1.30
CA VAL A 125 21.61 4.64 1.47
C VAL A 125 21.86 4.36 2.96
N GLN A 126 21.87 5.40 3.80
CA GLN A 126 22.06 5.26 5.26
C GLN A 126 21.01 4.33 5.89
N LEU A 127 19.74 4.52 5.56
CA LEU A 127 18.63 3.74 6.13
C LEU A 127 18.58 2.31 5.58
N LEU A 128 18.92 2.12 4.31
CA LEU A 128 18.85 0.81 3.65
C LEU A 128 20.11 -0.04 3.85
N PHE A 129 21.23 0.56 4.26
CA PHE A 129 22.52 -0.13 4.41
C PHE A 129 22.48 -1.31 5.39
N PRO A 130 21.85 -1.23 6.59
CA PRO A 130 21.77 -2.38 7.50
C PRO A 130 21.11 -3.61 6.87
N ILE A 131 20.04 -3.41 6.10
CA ILE A 131 19.31 -4.49 5.42
C ILE A 131 20.13 -5.04 4.26
N LEU A 132 20.80 -4.18 3.48
CA LEU A 132 21.73 -4.61 2.44
C LEU A 132 22.88 -5.44 3.02
N LYS A 133 23.43 -5.03 4.17
CA LYS A 133 24.49 -5.75 4.88
C LYS A 133 24.03 -7.12 5.34
N GLN A 134 22.84 -7.21 5.95
CA GLN A 134 22.24 -8.50 6.32
C GLN A 134 22.04 -9.38 5.09
N PHE A 135 21.53 -8.81 3.99
CA PHE A 135 21.30 -9.55 2.75
C PHE A 135 22.60 -10.10 2.14
N ASP A 136 23.67 -9.30 2.07
CA ASP A 136 25.01 -9.75 1.65
C ASP A 136 25.54 -10.89 2.54
N GLN A 137 25.39 -10.75 3.87
CA GLN A 137 25.80 -11.79 4.83
C GLN A 137 25.07 -13.12 4.59
N GLU A 138 23.75 -13.08 4.35
CA GLU A 138 22.96 -14.29 4.03
C GLU A 138 23.47 -14.97 2.75
N GLN A 139 23.80 -14.20 1.71
CA GLN A 139 24.34 -14.74 0.47
C GLN A 139 25.74 -15.33 0.63
N MET A 140 26.61 -14.65 1.38
CA MET A 140 27.98 -15.09 1.61
C MET A 140 28.04 -16.38 2.43
N LEU A 141 27.20 -16.51 3.47
CA LEU A 141 27.07 -17.76 4.24
C LEU A 141 26.63 -18.92 3.34
N GLU A 142 25.67 -18.68 2.43
CA GLU A 142 25.23 -19.73 1.52
C GLU A 142 26.30 -20.09 0.48
N ARG A 143 27.07 -19.09 0.01
CA ARG A 143 28.20 -19.30 -0.90
C ARG A 143 29.33 -20.09 -0.26
N GLU A 144 29.62 -19.85 1.02
CA GLU A 144 30.59 -20.64 1.80
C GLU A 144 30.19 -22.11 1.88
N ILE A 145 28.90 -22.39 2.04
CA ILE A 145 28.38 -23.76 2.03
C ILE A 145 28.57 -24.39 0.64
N GLU A 146 28.27 -23.65 -0.43
CA GLU A 146 28.48 -24.12 -1.80
C GLU A 146 29.97 -24.38 -2.09
N ALA A 147 30.88 -23.52 -1.60
CA ALA A 147 32.33 -23.71 -1.70
C ALA A 147 32.78 -25.04 -1.10
N ARG A 148 32.26 -25.37 0.10
CA ARG A 148 32.53 -26.64 0.76
C ARG A 148 32.03 -27.84 -0.03
N PHE A 149 30.89 -27.73 -0.72
CA PHE A 149 30.36 -28.82 -1.55
C PHE A 149 31.18 -29.08 -2.80
N GLN A 150 31.78 -28.03 -3.36
CA GLN A 150 32.62 -28.11 -4.57
C GLN A 150 34.10 -28.39 -4.24
N GLY A 151 34.50 -28.27 -2.96
CA GLY A 151 35.90 -28.40 -2.55
C GLY A 151 36.78 -27.26 -3.04
N LEU A 152 36.19 -26.08 -3.25
CA LEU A 152 36.85 -24.90 -3.82
C LEU A 152 36.97 -23.78 -2.78
N PRO A 153 37.97 -22.87 -2.91
CA PRO A 153 37.94 -21.58 -2.23
C PRO A 153 36.70 -20.76 -2.62
N ILE A 154 36.19 -19.94 -1.70
CA ILE A 154 34.96 -19.13 -1.92
C ILE A 154 35.03 -18.28 -3.19
N LEU A 155 36.21 -17.71 -3.48
CA LEU A 155 36.45 -16.85 -4.64
C LEU A 155 36.31 -17.58 -5.99
N ASP A 156 36.53 -18.89 -5.99
CA ASP A 156 36.50 -19.73 -7.20
C ASP A 156 35.11 -20.34 -7.44
N VAL A 157 34.19 -20.22 -6.48
CA VAL A 157 32.81 -20.67 -6.62
C VAL A 157 32.10 -19.82 -7.66
N ARG A 158 31.64 -20.47 -8.72
CA ARG A 158 30.75 -19.89 -9.74
C ARG A 158 29.32 -20.33 -9.49
N VAL A 159 28.41 -19.37 -9.39
CA VAL A 159 27.00 -19.60 -9.13
C VAL A 159 26.25 -19.54 -10.46
N GLN A 160 25.43 -20.55 -10.73
CA GLN A 160 24.70 -20.59 -11.99
C GLN A 160 23.61 -19.51 -12.02
N PRO A 161 23.45 -18.77 -13.14
CA PRO A 161 22.36 -17.83 -13.28
C PRO A 161 21.02 -18.58 -13.38
N SER A 162 20.01 -18.07 -12.69
CA SER A 162 18.64 -18.52 -12.81
C SER A 162 18.00 -17.96 -14.07
N VAL A 163 17.24 -18.80 -14.78
CA VAL A 163 16.44 -18.39 -15.93
C VAL A 163 15.10 -17.90 -15.40
N CYS A 164 15.02 -16.63 -15.04
CA CYS A 164 13.78 -15.97 -14.66
C CYS A 164 13.48 -14.86 -15.67
N SER A 165 12.31 -14.91 -16.29
CA SER A 165 11.89 -13.86 -17.21
C SER A 165 11.57 -12.59 -16.43
N SER A 166 11.76 -11.42 -17.05
CA SER A 166 11.55 -10.15 -16.34
C SER A 166 10.10 -9.92 -15.89
N ASP A 167 9.14 -10.64 -16.47
CA ASP A 167 7.71 -10.60 -16.17
C ASP A 167 7.26 -11.64 -15.14
N GLU A 168 8.16 -12.46 -14.61
CA GLU A 168 7.85 -13.47 -13.59
C GLU A 168 8.42 -13.11 -12.22
N ARG A 169 7.71 -13.53 -11.16
CA ARG A 169 8.20 -13.49 -9.78
C ARG A 169 8.57 -14.88 -9.32
N LEU A 170 9.77 -15.00 -8.78
CA LEU A 170 10.23 -16.24 -8.18
C LEU A 170 9.83 -16.29 -6.71
N TYR A 171 9.20 -17.38 -6.29
CA TYR A 171 8.72 -17.58 -4.93
C TYR A 171 9.29 -18.86 -4.33
N CYS A 172 9.59 -18.82 -3.04
CA CYS A 172 9.93 -20.03 -2.30
C CYS A 172 8.73 -20.98 -2.27
N ASN A 173 8.89 -22.22 -2.76
CA ASN A 173 7.81 -23.20 -2.80
C ASN A 173 7.27 -23.56 -1.42
N ILE A 174 8.09 -23.39 -0.38
CA ILE A 174 7.75 -23.69 1.01
C ILE A 174 7.05 -22.52 1.69
N CYS A 175 7.71 -21.37 1.77
CA CYS A 175 7.22 -20.28 2.61
C CYS A 175 6.48 -19.17 1.84
N LYS A 176 6.42 -19.26 0.51
CA LYS A 176 5.77 -18.28 -0.39
C LYS A 176 6.35 -16.85 -0.34
N THR A 177 7.50 -16.67 0.30
CA THR A 177 8.26 -15.41 0.26
C THR A 177 8.92 -15.24 -1.11
N SER A 178 8.99 -14.00 -1.60
CA SER A 178 9.65 -13.70 -2.88
C SER A 178 11.16 -13.92 -2.76
N ILE A 179 11.75 -14.45 -3.83
CA ILE A 179 13.19 -14.66 -3.92
C ILE A 179 13.80 -13.47 -4.66
N ALA A 180 14.71 -12.76 -3.99
CA ALA A 180 15.34 -11.58 -4.56
C ALA A 180 16.58 -11.90 -5.42
N ASP A 181 17.40 -12.88 -5.03
CA ASP A 181 18.64 -13.20 -5.73
C ASP A 181 19.12 -14.65 -5.49
N TYR A 182 20.00 -14.89 -4.51
CA TYR A 182 20.50 -16.23 -4.22
C TYR A 182 19.40 -17.12 -3.66
N HIS A 183 19.27 -18.32 -4.24
CA HIS A 183 18.30 -19.35 -3.85
C HIS A 183 18.81 -20.72 -4.25
N ARG A 184 18.22 -21.78 -3.68
CA ARG A 184 18.48 -23.15 -4.13
C ARG A 184 17.33 -23.67 -4.98
N SER A 185 17.65 -24.25 -6.12
CA SER A 185 16.68 -24.66 -7.14
C SER A 185 16.95 -26.10 -7.58
N CYS A 186 15.90 -26.87 -7.85
CA CYS A 186 16.05 -28.22 -8.36
C CYS A 186 16.43 -28.21 -9.85
N PRO A 187 17.42 -29.01 -10.30
CA PRO A 187 17.72 -29.13 -11.73
C PRO A 187 16.66 -29.92 -12.51
N ASN A 188 15.83 -30.73 -11.81
CA ASN A 188 14.87 -31.65 -12.42
C ASN A 188 13.42 -31.15 -12.40
N CYS A 189 13.09 -30.12 -11.62
CA CYS A 189 11.74 -29.56 -11.50
C CYS A 189 11.78 -28.09 -11.03
N SER A 190 10.64 -27.40 -11.08
CA SER A 190 10.50 -25.99 -10.67
C SER A 190 10.33 -25.82 -9.15
N PHE A 191 11.23 -26.42 -8.38
CA PHE A 191 11.22 -26.34 -6.92
C PHE A 191 12.37 -25.46 -6.42
N ASP A 192 12.01 -24.30 -5.88
CA ASP A 192 12.89 -23.22 -5.46
C ASP A 192 12.73 -22.91 -3.96
N LEU A 193 13.86 -22.70 -3.29
CA LEU A 193 13.93 -22.40 -1.86
C LEU A 193 14.70 -21.11 -1.60
N CYS A 194 14.10 -20.24 -0.80
CA CYS A 194 14.81 -19.09 -0.25
C CYS A 194 15.88 -19.54 0.76
N LEU A 195 16.86 -18.65 1.02
CA LEU A 195 17.96 -18.94 1.94
C LEU A 195 17.51 -19.17 3.38
N ALA A 196 16.42 -18.51 3.82
CA ALA A 196 15.85 -18.72 5.15
C ALA A 196 15.36 -20.18 5.32
N CYS A 197 14.57 -20.69 4.38
CA CYS A 197 14.13 -22.09 4.41
C CYS A 197 15.30 -23.06 4.27
N CYS A 198 16.33 -22.73 3.48
CA CYS A 198 17.53 -23.57 3.38
C CYS A 198 18.23 -23.72 4.73
N ARG A 199 18.41 -22.62 5.47
CA ARG A 199 18.98 -22.64 6.83
C ARG A 199 18.12 -23.47 7.78
N GLU A 200 16.82 -23.19 7.84
CA GLU A 200 15.88 -23.90 8.72
C GLU A 200 15.85 -25.42 8.48
N ILE A 201 15.98 -25.88 7.22
CA ILE A 201 16.05 -27.30 6.88
C ILE A 201 17.35 -27.94 7.38
N ARG A 202 18.49 -27.24 7.26
CA ARG A 202 19.77 -27.73 7.78
C ARG A 202 19.79 -27.77 9.31
N ASP A 203 19.13 -26.81 9.94
CA ASP A 203 19.01 -26.71 11.39
C ASP A 203 17.94 -27.65 11.97
N GLY A 204 17.17 -28.33 11.12
CA GLY A 204 16.10 -29.24 11.54
C GLY A 204 14.86 -28.55 12.13
N CYS A 205 14.67 -27.25 11.86
CA CYS A 205 13.61 -26.43 12.42
C CYS A 205 12.82 -25.67 11.34
N LEU A 206 12.24 -26.39 10.36
CA LEU A 206 11.45 -25.77 9.30
C LEU A 206 10.21 -25.06 9.84
N LYS A 207 10.22 -23.71 9.82
CA LYS A 207 9.12 -22.87 10.32
C LYS A 207 8.22 -22.33 9.20
N GLY A 208 8.79 -22.15 8.00
CA GLY A 208 8.04 -21.61 6.85
C GLY A 208 6.90 -22.51 6.33
N TRP A 209 6.84 -23.77 6.76
CA TRP A 209 5.77 -24.71 6.43
C TRP A 209 4.84 -24.92 7.63
N VAL A 210 3.69 -24.25 7.61
CA VAL A 210 2.61 -24.44 8.59
C VAL A 210 1.40 -25.02 7.87
N ASP A 211 0.87 -26.13 8.40
CA ASP A 211 -0.25 -26.86 7.80
C ASP A 211 -1.49 -25.97 7.60
N GLU A 212 -2.29 -26.31 6.60
CA GLU A 212 -3.51 -25.56 6.29
C GLU A 212 -4.49 -25.57 7.46
N VAL A 213 -5.06 -24.41 7.77
CA VAL A 213 -6.05 -24.23 8.83
C VAL A 213 -7.38 -23.80 8.22
N LYS A 214 -8.45 -24.54 8.49
CA LYS A 214 -9.80 -24.17 8.03
C LYS A 214 -10.57 -23.46 9.14
N MET A 215 -10.86 -22.18 8.91
CA MET A 215 -11.81 -21.41 9.70
C MET A 215 -13.23 -21.88 9.35
N HIS A 216 -14.03 -22.24 10.35
CA HIS A 216 -15.41 -22.70 10.17
C HIS A 216 -16.38 -21.72 10.84
N TYR A 217 -17.12 -20.96 10.02
CA TYR A 217 -18.21 -20.09 10.47
C TYR A 217 -19.55 -20.77 10.20
N VAL A 218 -20.43 -20.87 11.20
CA VAL A 218 -21.70 -21.58 11.10
C VAL A 218 -22.80 -20.61 10.72
N ASN A 219 -23.38 -20.76 9.53
CA ASN A 219 -24.55 -19.98 9.15
C ASN A 219 -25.80 -20.46 9.92
N ARG A 220 -26.28 -19.63 10.85
CA ARG A 220 -27.48 -19.87 11.67
C ARG A 220 -28.74 -19.15 11.15
N GLY A 221 -28.63 -18.44 10.02
CA GLY A 221 -29.73 -17.73 9.36
C GLY A 221 -29.92 -16.28 9.84
N GLU A 222 -30.82 -15.55 9.15
CA GLU A 222 -31.13 -14.14 9.40
C GLU A 222 -31.60 -13.84 10.85
N PRO A 223 -32.45 -14.67 11.50
CA PRO A 223 -32.89 -14.40 12.88
C PRO A 223 -31.72 -14.32 13.88
N TYR A 224 -30.71 -15.17 13.69
CA TYR A 224 -29.54 -15.22 14.55
C TYR A 224 -28.70 -13.93 14.51
N LEU A 225 -28.71 -13.21 13.39
CA LEU A 225 -27.97 -11.95 13.25
C LEU A 225 -28.44 -10.89 14.26
N HIS A 226 -29.67 -11.02 14.76
CA HIS A 226 -30.32 -10.09 15.66
C HIS A 226 -30.75 -10.69 17.00
N GLY A 227 -30.17 -11.82 17.41
CA GLY A 227 -30.41 -12.40 18.73
C GLY A 227 -31.69 -13.23 18.87
N ASP A 228 -32.36 -13.54 17.76
CA ASP A 228 -33.46 -14.51 17.73
C ASP A 228 -32.89 -15.93 17.54
N ASP A 229 -33.04 -16.75 18.59
CA ASP A 229 -32.58 -18.14 18.64
C ASP A 229 -33.67 -19.14 18.17
N SER A 230 -34.75 -18.65 17.55
CA SER A 230 -35.80 -19.52 17.00
C SER A 230 -35.20 -20.53 16.01
N PRO A 231 -35.36 -21.85 16.23
CA PRO A 231 -34.82 -22.85 15.32
C PRO A 231 -35.45 -22.65 13.94
N VAL A 232 -34.61 -22.49 12.92
CA VAL A 232 -35.06 -22.40 11.53
C VAL A 232 -35.83 -23.68 11.20
N LEU A 233 -37.17 -23.61 11.23
CA LEU A 233 -38.04 -24.61 10.64
C LEU A 233 -37.72 -24.63 9.15
N SER A 234 -36.93 -25.62 8.72
CA SER A 234 -36.59 -25.87 7.32
C SER A 234 -37.85 -26.26 6.53
N LYS A 235 -38.69 -25.28 6.23
CA LYS A 235 -39.77 -25.38 5.25
C LYS A 235 -39.31 -24.73 3.96
N SER A 236 -38.61 -25.51 3.15
CA SER A 236 -38.98 -25.81 1.76
C SER A 236 -37.76 -26.33 1.00
N LYS A 237 -37.94 -27.53 0.42
CA LYS A 237 -37.12 -28.02 -0.68
C LYS A 237 -37.32 -27.09 -1.87
N SER A 238 -36.52 -26.05 -2.00
CA SER A 238 -36.27 -25.42 -3.30
C SER A 238 -34.78 -25.56 -3.59
N LYS A 239 -34.47 -26.18 -4.73
CA LYS A 239 -33.10 -26.45 -5.17
C LYS A 239 -32.34 -25.12 -5.27
N PRO A 240 -31.15 -24.98 -4.65
CA PRO A 240 -30.30 -23.84 -4.96
C PRO A 240 -29.81 -23.99 -6.40
N LYS A 241 -30.22 -23.08 -7.29
CA LYS A 241 -29.46 -22.76 -8.49
C LYS A 241 -28.44 -21.69 -8.10
N SER A 242 -27.36 -22.08 -7.43
CA SER A 242 -26.15 -21.27 -7.33
C SER A 242 -25.08 -21.90 -8.21
N HIS A 243 -24.80 -21.24 -9.33
CA HIS A 243 -23.58 -21.48 -10.10
C HIS A 243 -22.42 -20.83 -9.35
N LEU A 244 -21.96 -21.43 -8.25
CA LEU A 244 -20.59 -21.20 -7.78
C LEU A 244 -19.66 -21.89 -8.80
N LYS A 245 -19.02 -21.09 -9.66
CA LYS A 245 -17.83 -21.56 -10.40
C LYS A 245 -16.64 -21.58 -9.43
N GLN A 246 -16.54 -22.63 -8.64
CA GLN A 246 -15.23 -23.10 -8.20
C GLN A 246 -14.59 -23.81 -9.38
N SER A 247 -13.50 -23.26 -9.93
CA SER A 247 -12.66 -23.97 -10.87
C SER A 247 -11.77 -24.95 -10.12
N SER A 248 -12.25 -26.16 -9.89
CA SER A 248 -11.40 -27.33 -9.67
C SER A 248 -12.10 -28.57 -10.25
N ARG A 249 -11.55 -29.06 -11.36
CA ARG A 249 -11.92 -30.36 -11.92
C ARG A 249 -11.16 -31.43 -11.14
N SER A 250 -11.85 -32.24 -10.35
CA SER A 250 -11.47 -33.63 -10.12
C SER A 250 -12.67 -34.47 -9.70
N ARG A 251 -12.79 -35.64 -10.35
CA ARG A 251 -13.83 -36.64 -10.14
C ARG A 251 -13.59 -37.39 -8.82
N GLY A 252 -14.65 -37.47 -8.02
CA GLY A 252 -15.02 -38.58 -7.13
C GLY A 252 -13.95 -39.15 -6.19
N GLN A 253 -14.06 -38.84 -4.89
CA GLN A 253 -13.56 -39.73 -3.84
C GLN A 253 -14.58 -39.87 -2.70
N THR A 254 -14.83 -41.15 -2.40
CA THR A 254 -15.37 -41.70 -1.17
C THR A 254 -14.64 -41.18 0.06
N SER A 255 -15.40 -40.96 1.13
CA SER A 255 -14.91 -40.51 2.43
C SER A 255 -13.85 -41.45 3.02
N SER A 256 -12.62 -40.96 3.16
CA SER A 256 -11.68 -41.48 4.16
C SER A 256 -11.05 -40.31 4.90
N LYS A 257 -11.27 -40.27 6.21
CA LYS A 257 -10.60 -39.36 7.16
C LYS A 257 -9.09 -39.66 7.16
N ASN A 258 -8.32 -39.01 6.29
CA ASN A 258 -6.86 -38.95 6.45
C ASN A 258 -6.52 -37.67 7.22
N ARG A 259 -6.23 -37.82 8.51
CA ARG A 259 -5.42 -36.84 9.23
C ARG A 259 -4.06 -36.82 8.54
N LEU A 260 -3.70 -35.71 7.90
CA LEU A 260 -2.34 -35.50 7.36
C LEU A 260 -1.36 -35.65 8.54
N ARG A 261 -0.48 -36.64 8.46
CA ARG A 261 0.59 -36.85 9.43
C ARG A 261 1.63 -35.72 9.25
N PRO A 262 2.35 -35.30 10.31
CA PRO A 262 3.49 -34.41 10.15
C PRO A 262 4.47 -35.07 9.18
N ILE A 263 4.93 -34.33 8.17
CA ILE A 263 5.86 -34.83 7.14
C ILE A 263 7.26 -34.93 7.76
N HIS A 264 7.43 -35.88 8.69
CA HIS A 264 8.69 -36.21 9.34
C HIS A 264 9.53 -37.07 8.39
N GLY A 265 10.38 -36.43 7.57
CA GLY A 265 11.32 -37.16 6.70
C GLY A 265 12.16 -36.31 5.77
N TRP A 266 11.71 -35.10 5.40
CA TRP A 266 12.52 -34.20 4.58
C TRP A 266 13.51 -33.43 5.45
N LYS A 267 14.80 -33.76 5.32
CA LYS A 267 15.90 -33.16 6.07
C LYS A 267 17.12 -33.00 5.18
N ALA A 268 18.01 -32.07 5.55
CA ALA A 268 19.34 -32.02 4.96
C ALA A 268 20.13 -33.30 5.30
N ARG A 269 21.06 -33.65 4.43
CA ARG A 269 22.07 -34.69 4.72
C ARG A 269 23.07 -34.19 5.77
N GLU A 270 23.86 -35.12 6.32
CA GLU A 270 24.94 -34.80 7.27
C GLU A 270 25.99 -33.85 6.68
N ASP A 271 26.18 -33.89 5.35
CA ASP A 271 27.04 -32.95 4.63
C ASP A 271 26.39 -31.58 4.40
N GLY A 272 25.11 -31.38 4.75
CA GLY A 272 24.37 -30.14 4.58
C GLY A 272 23.67 -29.97 3.23
N LYS A 273 23.77 -30.95 2.31
CA LYS A 273 23.06 -30.92 1.01
C LYS A 273 21.56 -31.13 1.23
N ILE A 274 20.75 -30.34 0.54
CA ILE A 274 19.29 -30.39 0.64
C ILE A 274 18.75 -31.18 -0.56
N PRO A 275 18.12 -32.36 -0.34
CA PRO A 275 17.45 -33.08 -1.42
C PRO A 275 16.21 -32.32 -1.90
N CYS A 276 15.83 -32.48 -3.17
CA CYS A 276 14.57 -31.94 -3.65
C CYS A 276 13.40 -32.48 -2.80
N ALA A 277 12.42 -31.62 -2.50
CA ALA A 277 11.29 -32.00 -1.66
C ALA A 277 10.49 -33.17 -2.27
N PRO A 278 9.80 -33.97 -1.43
CA PRO A 278 8.87 -34.99 -1.91
C PRO A 278 7.75 -34.42 -2.78
N VAL A 279 7.09 -35.29 -3.54
CA VAL A 279 5.98 -34.92 -4.46
C VAL A 279 4.81 -34.30 -3.69
N GLU A 280 4.58 -34.74 -2.47
CA GLU A 280 3.52 -34.21 -1.58
C GLU A 280 3.76 -32.75 -1.18
N MET A 281 5.02 -32.30 -1.22
CA MET A 281 5.41 -30.91 -0.95
C MET A 281 5.64 -30.09 -2.24
N GLY A 282 5.37 -30.69 -3.41
CA GLY A 282 5.51 -30.05 -4.72
C GLY A 282 6.90 -30.18 -5.36
N GLY A 283 7.82 -30.95 -4.78
CA GLY A 283 9.10 -31.29 -5.42
C GLY A 283 9.05 -32.61 -6.20
N CYS A 284 10.18 -33.09 -6.69
CA CYS A 284 10.28 -34.36 -7.41
C CYS A 284 10.97 -35.49 -6.62
N GLY A 285 11.51 -35.19 -5.44
CA GLY A 285 12.32 -36.13 -4.64
C GLY A 285 13.64 -36.56 -5.28
N CYS A 286 13.99 -36.03 -6.46
CA CYS A 286 15.15 -36.46 -7.25
C CYS A 286 16.27 -35.42 -7.22
N GLY A 287 17.46 -35.85 -6.80
CA GLY A 287 18.67 -35.02 -6.81
C GLY A 287 18.73 -34.02 -5.66
N TYR A 288 19.68 -33.09 -5.77
CA TYR A 288 19.94 -32.05 -4.76
C TYR A 288 19.65 -30.67 -5.33
N LEU A 289 19.30 -29.74 -4.45
CA LEU A 289 19.07 -28.36 -4.85
C LEU A 289 20.40 -27.62 -5.05
N GLU A 290 20.54 -26.99 -6.20
CA GLU A 290 21.74 -26.27 -6.64
C GLU A 290 21.59 -24.78 -6.34
N LEU A 291 22.70 -24.13 -5.94
CA LEU A 291 22.70 -22.69 -5.71
C LEU A 291 22.60 -21.94 -7.05
N LYS A 292 21.64 -21.04 -7.15
CA LYS A 292 21.43 -20.14 -8.29
C LYS A 292 21.36 -18.69 -7.84
N CYS A 293 21.64 -17.76 -8.75
CA CYS A 293 21.51 -16.31 -8.55
C CYS A 293 20.68 -15.66 -9.66
N MET A 294 20.05 -14.52 -9.38
CA MET A 294 19.29 -13.73 -10.37
C MET A 294 20.08 -12.54 -10.88
N PHE A 295 20.94 -11.96 -10.05
CA PHE A 295 21.84 -10.88 -10.42
C PHE A 295 23.22 -11.40 -10.84
N SER A 296 24.03 -10.54 -11.46
CA SER A 296 25.42 -10.86 -11.75
C SER A 296 26.18 -11.18 -10.45
N GLU A 297 27.08 -12.16 -10.51
CA GLU A 297 27.92 -12.55 -9.39
C GLU A 297 28.58 -11.32 -8.74
N ASN A 298 28.57 -11.28 -7.40
CA ASN A 298 29.14 -10.22 -6.56
C ASN A 298 28.44 -8.83 -6.62
N LEU A 299 27.34 -8.66 -7.36
CA LEU A 299 26.64 -7.37 -7.43
C LEU A 299 26.28 -6.84 -6.04
N VAL A 300 25.72 -7.69 -5.18
CA VAL A 300 25.27 -7.33 -3.83
C VAL A 300 26.47 -6.94 -2.96
N SER A 301 27.55 -7.72 -2.98
CA SER A 301 28.75 -7.45 -2.20
C SER A 301 29.47 -6.18 -2.63
N ASP A 302 29.54 -5.90 -3.93
CA ASP A 302 30.12 -4.66 -4.45
C ASP A 302 29.24 -3.45 -4.14
N LEU A 303 27.92 -3.63 -4.20
CA LEU A 303 26.97 -2.60 -3.81
C LEU A 303 27.09 -2.29 -2.31
N ARG A 304 27.22 -3.31 -1.46
CA ARG A 304 27.44 -3.17 -0.02
C ARG A 304 28.69 -2.34 0.27
N LYS A 305 29.83 -2.65 -0.36
CA LYS A 305 31.09 -1.88 -0.17
C LYS A 305 30.92 -0.40 -0.53
N LYS A 306 30.23 -0.10 -1.64
CA LYS A 306 29.96 1.28 -2.06
C LYS A 306 29.01 2.00 -1.09
N ALA A 307 27.96 1.31 -0.63
CA ALA A 307 27.02 1.84 0.34
C ALA A 307 27.67 2.10 1.71
N GLU A 308 28.60 1.24 2.13
CA GLU A 308 29.38 1.38 3.37
C GLU A 308 30.18 2.68 3.37
N VAL A 309 30.94 2.95 2.31
CA VAL A 309 31.70 4.20 2.16
C VAL A 309 30.80 5.44 2.26
N ILE A 310 29.63 5.40 1.61
CA ILE A 310 28.66 6.51 1.66
C ILE A 310 28.11 6.68 3.07
N SER A 311 27.78 5.57 3.73
CA SER A 311 27.20 5.57 5.08
C SER A 311 28.17 6.07 6.15
N GLU A 312 29.46 5.75 6.02
CA GLU A 312 30.52 6.25 6.92
C GLU A 312 30.77 7.76 6.75
N THR A 313 30.56 8.29 5.54
CA THR A 313 30.84 9.70 5.23
C THR A 313 29.66 10.61 5.58
N TYR A 314 28.46 10.06 5.75
CA TYR A 314 27.23 10.82 5.99
C TYR A 314 26.73 10.64 7.42
N SER A 315 26.82 11.70 8.23
CA SER A 315 26.12 11.76 9.51
C SER A 315 24.66 12.16 9.26
N CYS A 316 23.73 11.26 9.60
CA CYS A 316 22.31 11.53 9.41
C CYS A 316 21.84 12.63 10.38
N PRO A 317 21.23 13.73 9.90
CA PRO A 317 20.73 14.80 10.78
C PRO A 317 19.70 14.32 11.82
N SER A 318 19.02 13.21 11.55
CA SER A 318 17.96 12.66 12.40
C SER A 318 18.44 11.69 13.48
N SER A 319 19.75 11.47 13.66
CA SER A 319 20.28 10.66 14.76
C SER A 319 20.30 11.41 16.11
N SER A 320 19.98 12.69 16.12
CA SER A 320 19.79 13.42 17.36
C SER A 320 18.41 13.13 17.93
N THR A 321 18.36 12.62 19.15
CA THR A 321 17.21 12.57 20.07
C THR A 321 16.66 13.97 20.43
N HIS A 322 16.87 14.97 19.57
CA HIS A 322 16.31 16.30 19.76
C HIS A 322 14.81 16.24 19.53
N GLN A 323 14.10 16.43 20.65
CA GLN A 323 12.67 16.61 20.74
C GLN A 323 12.16 17.48 19.58
N CYS A 324 11.10 17.02 18.92
CA CYS A 324 10.49 17.76 17.82
C CYS A 324 10.11 19.17 18.30
N SER A 325 10.25 20.19 17.43
CA SER A 325 9.87 21.57 17.75
C SER A 325 8.37 21.73 18.09
N CYS A 326 7.56 20.70 17.83
CA CYS A 326 6.19 20.62 18.30
C CYS A 326 6.04 20.50 19.81
N PHE A 327 7.07 20.08 20.55
CA PHE A 327 6.99 19.82 21.98
C PHE A 327 8.12 20.54 22.74
N ASN A 328 7.75 21.36 23.73
CA ASN A 328 8.72 21.98 24.64
C ASN A 328 9.23 20.96 25.67
N SER A 329 10.40 21.22 26.27
CA SER A 329 11.07 20.35 27.26
C SER A 329 10.27 20.05 28.54
N VAL A 330 9.11 20.68 28.71
CA VAL A 330 8.20 20.52 29.86
C VAL A 330 6.94 19.73 29.47
N GLY A 331 6.78 19.33 28.21
CA GLY A 331 5.57 18.65 27.73
C GLY A 331 4.31 19.54 27.74
N GLU A 332 4.46 20.84 27.98
CA GLU A 332 3.36 21.80 27.87
C GLU A 332 3.02 22.04 26.40
N ASP A 333 1.74 21.79 26.09
CA ASP A 333 1.10 22.08 24.82
C ASP A 333 1.28 23.56 24.46
N ASP A 334 1.79 23.84 23.26
CA ASP A 334 1.53 25.15 22.65
C ASP A 334 0.06 25.15 22.24
N PHE A 335 -0.83 25.54 23.18
CA PHE A 335 -2.29 25.66 23.00
C PHE A 335 -2.70 26.52 21.79
N GLY A 336 -1.75 27.14 21.06
CA GLY A 336 -1.94 27.86 19.80
C GLY A 336 -1.43 27.18 18.52
N ASN A 337 -0.76 26.02 18.57
CA ASN A 337 -0.19 25.40 17.37
C ASN A 337 -1.26 24.69 16.52
N LYS A 338 -1.70 25.38 15.46
CA LYS A 338 -2.74 24.91 14.52
C LYS A 338 -2.39 23.63 13.76
N ASN A 339 -1.15 23.12 13.88
CA ASN A 339 -0.65 21.96 13.16
C ASN A 339 -0.57 20.70 14.03
N LEU A 340 -1.18 20.68 15.21
CA LEU A 340 -1.27 19.50 16.07
C LEU A 340 -2.74 19.10 16.29
N LEU A 341 -2.98 17.80 16.39
CA LEU A 341 -4.29 17.22 16.71
C LEU A 341 -4.17 16.31 17.92
N LYS A 342 -4.85 16.63 19.02
CA LYS A 342 -4.97 15.71 20.16
C LYS A 342 -5.76 14.47 19.70
N ALA A 343 -5.13 13.30 19.77
CA ALA A 343 -5.71 12.04 19.33
C ALA A 343 -5.73 10.97 20.44
N SER A 344 -5.12 11.23 21.60
CA SER A 344 -5.18 10.35 22.76
C SER A 344 -4.95 11.13 24.07
N ASP A 345 -5.15 10.47 25.20
CA ASP A 345 -5.04 11.02 26.55
C ASP A 345 -4.36 10.03 27.51
N ARG A 346 -3.04 9.90 27.35
CA ARG A 346 -2.16 9.03 28.17
C ARG A 346 -1.40 9.90 29.18
N GLU A 347 -1.36 9.48 30.45
CA GLU A 347 -0.80 10.26 31.57
C GLU A 347 0.71 10.55 31.43
N ASP A 348 1.50 9.60 30.89
CA ASP A 348 2.97 9.71 30.78
C ASP A 348 3.49 9.66 29.33
N SER A 349 2.78 10.29 28.39
CA SER A 349 3.18 10.27 26.97
C SER A 349 3.11 11.63 26.28
N ILE A 350 4.20 11.97 25.61
CA ILE A 350 4.27 13.14 24.72
C ILE A 350 3.67 12.87 23.33
N ASP A 351 3.34 11.61 23.02
CA ASP A 351 2.78 11.17 21.73
C ASP A 351 1.25 11.33 21.65
N ASN A 352 0.64 12.14 22.52
CA ASN A 352 -0.81 12.36 22.52
C ASN A 352 -1.32 13.23 21.36
N HIS A 353 -0.42 13.99 20.74
CA HIS A 353 -0.72 14.91 19.65
C HIS A 353 -0.08 14.43 18.35
N LEU A 354 -0.90 14.29 17.30
CA LEU A 354 -0.45 13.95 15.96
C LEU A 354 -0.14 15.21 15.14
N PHE A 355 0.87 15.12 14.27
CA PHE A 355 1.19 16.17 13.32
C PHE A 355 0.08 16.30 12.26
N CYS A 356 -0.53 17.48 12.21
CA CYS A 356 -1.74 17.80 11.45
C CYS A 356 -1.65 19.10 10.61
N PRO A 357 -0.67 19.23 9.69
CA PRO A 357 -0.47 20.46 8.90
C PRO A 357 -1.58 20.68 7.86
N THR A 358 -1.70 21.91 7.36
CA THR A 358 -2.47 22.21 6.13
C THR A 358 -1.57 22.07 4.90
N ILE A 359 -2.08 21.57 3.77
CA ILE A 359 -1.29 21.40 2.54
C ILE A 359 -0.58 22.70 2.08
N ARG A 360 -1.19 23.86 2.32
CA ARG A 360 -0.64 25.18 1.94
C ARG A 360 0.52 25.63 2.84
N ASP A 361 0.59 25.07 4.04
CA ASP A 361 1.60 25.43 5.04
C ASP A 361 2.86 24.56 4.90
N ILE A 362 2.81 23.47 4.13
CA ILE A 362 3.95 22.56 3.92
C ILE A 362 5.04 23.27 3.10
N GLN A 363 6.15 23.57 3.76
CA GLN A 363 7.41 24.04 3.19
C GLN A 363 8.43 22.90 3.11
N HIS A 364 9.56 23.13 2.42
CA HIS A 364 10.65 22.15 2.35
C HIS A 364 11.19 21.76 3.75
N SER A 365 11.21 22.69 4.71
CA SER A 365 11.59 22.40 6.11
C SER A 365 10.65 21.41 6.80
N ASP A 366 9.40 21.29 6.35
CA ASP A 366 8.43 20.36 6.93
C ASP A 366 8.67 18.90 6.51
N GLN A 367 9.54 18.65 5.53
CA GLN A 367 9.96 17.27 5.23
C GLN A 367 10.83 16.68 6.33
N GLU A 368 11.77 17.46 6.89
CA GLU A 368 12.56 17.02 8.04
C GLU A 368 11.69 16.81 9.27
N HIS A 369 10.68 17.66 9.43
CA HIS A 369 9.69 17.54 10.48
C HIS A 369 8.83 16.29 10.32
N PHE A 370 8.29 16.04 9.12
CA PHE A 370 7.57 14.82 8.76
C PHE A 370 8.40 13.57 9.08
N ARG A 371 9.68 13.53 8.70
CA ARG A 371 10.58 12.40 8.98
C ARG A 371 10.69 12.07 10.47
N LYS A 372 10.69 13.07 11.35
CA LYS A 372 10.76 12.84 12.80
C LYS A 372 9.55 12.06 13.31
N HIS A 373 8.35 12.45 12.88
CA HIS A 373 7.12 11.73 13.21
C HIS A 373 7.08 10.35 12.53
N TRP A 374 7.48 10.29 11.25
CA TRP A 374 7.42 9.06 10.44
C TRP A 374 8.33 7.95 10.97
N ILE A 375 9.57 8.27 11.38
CA ILE A 375 10.51 7.31 11.98
C ILE A 375 9.96 6.72 13.28
N ASN A 376 9.22 7.51 14.06
CA ASN A 376 8.61 7.07 15.32
C ASN A 376 7.35 6.22 15.11
N GLY A 377 6.89 6.03 13.87
CA GLY A 377 5.64 5.32 13.57
C GLY A 377 4.40 6.12 13.96
N GLU A 378 4.49 7.44 13.97
CA GLU A 378 3.36 8.33 14.27
C GLU A 378 2.59 8.66 12.97
N PRO A 379 1.26 8.46 12.93
CA PRO A 379 0.44 8.89 11.80
C PRO A 379 0.49 10.39 11.57
N VAL A 380 0.36 10.80 10.31
CA VAL A 380 0.34 12.22 9.92
C VAL A 380 -0.95 12.52 9.16
N ILE A 381 -1.60 13.63 9.50
CA ILE A 381 -2.87 14.03 8.88
C ILE A 381 -2.66 15.35 8.13
N VAL A 382 -2.82 15.37 6.82
CA VAL A 382 -2.69 16.62 6.04
C VAL A 382 -4.05 17.14 5.65
N ARG A 383 -4.33 18.38 6.02
CA ARG A 383 -5.63 19.02 5.79
C ARG A 383 -5.71 19.75 4.45
N ASN A 384 -6.93 19.80 3.91
CA ASN A 384 -7.29 20.55 2.70
C ASN A 384 -6.51 20.14 1.45
N VAL A 385 -6.15 18.86 1.30
CA VAL A 385 -5.34 18.39 0.16
C VAL A 385 -6.05 18.53 -1.19
N LEU A 386 -7.37 18.64 -1.21
CA LEU A 386 -8.14 18.86 -2.44
C LEU A 386 -7.94 20.28 -3.01
N ASP A 387 -7.42 21.23 -2.22
CA ASP A 387 -7.14 22.60 -2.69
C ASP A 387 -6.05 22.65 -3.78
N THR A 388 -5.20 21.62 -3.89
CA THR A 388 -4.14 21.52 -4.91
C THR A 388 -4.62 20.89 -6.21
N THR A 389 -5.87 20.42 -6.25
CA THR A 389 -6.43 19.64 -7.36
C THR A 389 -7.21 20.51 -8.34
N SER A 390 -7.63 19.93 -9.47
CA SER A 390 -8.42 20.67 -10.46
C SER A 390 -9.88 20.87 -10.03
N GLY A 391 -10.38 20.11 -9.04
CA GLY A 391 -11.77 20.12 -8.60
C GLY A 391 -12.64 19.15 -9.40
N LEU A 392 -12.07 18.04 -9.89
CA LEU A 392 -12.83 16.99 -10.55
C LEU A 392 -13.78 16.33 -9.56
N SER A 393 -15.05 16.20 -9.96
CA SER A 393 -16.08 15.60 -9.10
C SER A 393 -15.87 14.09 -8.89
N TRP A 394 -15.90 13.69 -7.62
CA TRP A 394 -15.89 12.30 -7.14
C TRP A 394 -17.27 11.75 -6.81
N GLU A 395 -18.32 12.48 -7.17
CA GLU A 395 -19.71 12.06 -6.99
C GLU A 395 -19.94 10.65 -7.57
N PRO A 396 -20.64 9.76 -6.85
CA PRO A 396 -21.05 8.44 -7.32
C PRO A 396 -21.49 8.35 -8.78
N ARG A 397 -22.32 9.29 -9.21
CA ARG A 397 -22.86 9.35 -10.58
C ARG A 397 -21.78 9.68 -11.62
N VAL A 398 -20.77 10.47 -11.26
CA VAL A 398 -19.62 10.80 -12.10
C VAL A 398 -18.68 9.61 -12.23
N MET A 399 -18.38 8.95 -11.11
CA MET A 399 -17.58 7.72 -11.07
C MET A 399 -18.21 6.61 -11.94
N CYS A 400 -19.50 6.34 -11.74
CA CYS A 400 -20.29 5.43 -12.60
C CYS A 400 -20.16 5.77 -14.08
N ARG A 401 -20.24 7.06 -14.42
CA ARG A 401 -20.24 7.52 -15.80
C ARG A 401 -18.91 7.26 -16.52
N ALA A 402 -17.79 7.36 -15.81
CA ALA A 402 -16.48 7.08 -16.40
C ALA A 402 -16.42 5.63 -16.96
N LEU A 403 -17.05 4.69 -16.25
CA LEU A 403 -16.89 3.24 -16.45
C LEU A 403 -17.90 2.60 -17.42
N ARG A 404 -19.10 3.17 -17.59
CA ARG A 404 -20.26 2.55 -18.29
C ARG A 404 -20.08 2.03 -19.73
N GLU A 405 -18.97 2.27 -20.45
CA GLU A 405 -18.88 1.91 -21.89
C GLU A 405 -17.49 1.49 -22.43
N ARG A 406 -16.63 0.79 -21.67
CA ARG A 406 -15.39 0.17 -22.22
C ARG A 406 -15.65 -1.13 -23.03
N LYS A 407 -16.81 -1.25 -23.70
CA LYS A 407 -17.28 -2.47 -24.38
C LYS A 407 -16.76 -2.68 -25.83
N ASN A 408 -16.05 -1.70 -26.40
CA ASN A 408 -15.59 -1.77 -27.81
C ASN A 408 -14.08 -1.98 -27.98
N SER A 409 -13.31 -2.18 -26.91
CA SER A 409 -11.96 -2.73 -27.06
C SER A 409 -12.06 -4.23 -27.35
N ARG A 410 -11.18 -4.76 -28.20
CA ARG A 410 -11.14 -6.19 -28.59
C ARG A 410 -10.93 -7.16 -27.41
N VAL A 411 -10.89 -6.67 -26.17
CA VAL A 411 -10.52 -7.41 -24.97
C VAL A 411 -11.72 -8.01 -24.24
N ASN A 412 -12.93 -7.41 -24.28
CA ASN A 412 -14.07 -7.93 -23.52
C ASN A 412 -15.40 -7.90 -24.31
N LYS A 413 -15.69 -8.99 -25.04
CA LYS A 413 -17.04 -9.31 -25.53
C LYS A 413 -17.73 -10.22 -24.50
N GLY A 414 -18.51 -9.65 -23.59
CA GLY A 414 -19.30 -10.40 -22.60
C GLY A 414 -20.15 -9.46 -21.74
N GLN A 415 -21.29 -9.94 -21.25
CA GLN A 415 -22.36 -9.15 -20.61
C GLN A 415 -21.94 -8.39 -19.33
N ALA A 416 -22.51 -7.19 -19.17
CA ALA A 416 -22.84 -6.49 -17.92
C ALA A 416 -21.84 -6.45 -16.72
N HIS A 417 -20.90 -5.50 -16.69
CA HIS A 417 -20.46 -4.87 -15.43
C HIS A 417 -21.54 -3.89 -14.93
N LEU A 418 -22.73 -4.40 -14.62
CA LEU A 418 -23.72 -3.65 -13.86
C LEU A 418 -23.85 -4.19 -12.44
N GLU A 419 -23.51 -5.46 -12.23
CA GLU A 419 -23.49 -6.14 -10.95
C GLU A 419 -22.04 -6.24 -10.49
N GLU A 420 -21.78 -5.77 -9.28
CA GLU A 420 -20.47 -5.80 -8.62
C GLU A 420 -20.63 -6.49 -7.26
N THR A 421 -19.54 -7.03 -6.73
CA THR A 421 -19.56 -7.65 -5.39
C THR A 421 -19.46 -6.57 -4.32
N ALA A 422 -20.41 -6.57 -3.39
CA ALA A 422 -20.34 -5.81 -2.14
C ALA A 422 -20.26 -6.77 -0.96
N ILE A 423 -19.80 -6.27 0.17
CA ILE A 423 -19.79 -6.96 1.46
C ILE A 423 -20.85 -6.30 2.33
N ASP A 424 -21.71 -7.11 2.94
CA ASP A 424 -22.57 -6.65 4.03
C ASP A 424 -21.76 -6.65 5.33
N CYS A 425 -21.55 -5.46 5.91
CA CYS A 425 -20.69 -5.30 7.08
C CYS A 425 -21.23 -6.01 8.33
N LEU A 426 -22.54 -6.32 8.39
CA LEU A 426 -23.15 -7.02 9.52
C LEU A 426 -22.65 -8.45 9.67
N ASP A 427 -22.60 -9.20 8.57
CA ASP A 427 -22.28 -10.63 8.56
C ASP A 427 -21.05 -10.97 7.71
N TRP A 428 -20.39 -9.97 7.13
CA TRP A 428 -19.21 -10.10 6.27
C TRP A 428 -19.41 -11.02 5.05
N CYS A 429 -20.65 -11.22 4.61
CA CYS A 429 -20.96 -12.01 3.43
C CYS A 429 -20.92 -11.17 2.16
N GLU A 430 -20.50 -11.80 1.08
CA GLU A 430 -20.52 -11.20 -0.26
C GLU A 430 -21.93 -11.23 -0.86
N ILE A 431 -22.36 -10.11 -1.41
CA ILE A 431 -23.63 -9.93 -2.11
C ILE A 431 -23.38 -9.33 -3.50
N GLU A 432 -24.18 -9.72 -4.49
CA GLU A 432 -24.16 -9.10 -5.81
C GLU A 432 -25.12 -7.91 -5.82
N VAL A 433 -24.61 -6.72 -6.15
CA VAL A 433 -25.41 -5.49 -6.18
C VAL A 433 -25.28 -4.79 -7.52
N ARG A 434 -26.38 -4.25 -8.02
CA ARG A 434 -26.31 -3.35 -9.17
C ARG A 434 -25.66 -2.04 -8.72
N LEU A 435 -24.59 -1.64 -9.38
CA LEU A 435 -23.80 -0.46 -9.00
C LEU A 435 -24.66 0.82 -8.93
N THR A 436 -25.68 0.93 -9.79
CA THR A 436 -26.64 2.06 -9.74
C THR A 436 -27.46 2.08 -8.47
N ASP A 437 -27.87 0.91 -7.97
CA ASP A 437 -28.68 0.80 -6.76
C ASP A 437 -27.80 1.07 -5.56
N PHE A 438 -26.61 0.46 -5.51
CA PHE A 438 -25.60 0.73 -4.49
C PHE A 438 -25.35 2.24 -4.33
N PHE A 439 -25.11 2.97 -5.42
CA PHE A 439 -24.86 4.40 -5.33
C PHE A 439 -26.09 5.26 -5.06
N ASN A 440 -27.30 4.78 -5.34
CA ASN A 440 -28.51 5.47 -4.90
C ASN A 440 -28.66 5.30 -3.38
N TRP A 441 -28.49 4.07 -2.87
CA TRP A 441 -28.53 3.75 -1.44
C TRP A 441 -27.40 4.39 -0.64
N TYR A 442 -26.22 4.57 -1.25
CA TYR A 442 -25.11 5.32 -0.66
C TYR A 442 -25.53 6.71 -0.16
N SER A 443 -26.43 7.39 -0.88
CA SER A 443 -26.94 8.71 -0.50
C SER A 443 -28.28 8.67 0.22
N SER A 444 -29.13 7.66 -0.03
CA SER A 444 -30.48 7.59 0.56
C SER A 444 -30.58 6.73 1.82
N GLY A 445 -29.60 5.87 2.09
CA GLY A 445 -29.72 4.77 3.03
C GLY A 445 -30.51 3.58 2.47
N VAL A 446 -30.34 2.42 3.10
CA VAL A 446 -31.08 1.17 2.88
C VAL A 446 -31.12 0.38 4.19
N THR A 447 -32.17 -0.42 4.39
CA THR A 447 -32.41 -1.16 5.63
C THR A 447 -32.73 -2.62 5.36
N HIS A 448 -32.41 -3.48 6.33
CA HIS A 448 -32.96 -4.83 6.40
C HIS A 448 -34.46 -4.79 6.71
N SER A 449 -35.09 -5.96 6.62
CA SER A 449 -36.53 -6.18 6.89
C SER A 449 -36.97 -5.72 8.29
N ASN A 450 -36.05 -5.77 9.26
CA ASN A 450 -36.25 -5.41 10.66
C ASN A 450 -35.84 -3.96 10.99
N MET A 451 -35.67 -3.11 9.98
CA MET A 451 -35.23 -1.70 10.10
C MET A 451 -33.76 -1.50 10.54
N TRP A 452 -32.98 -2.57 10.70
CA TRP A 452 -31.53 -2.43 10.91
C TRP A 452 -30.88 -1.79 9.66
N PRO A 453 -29.97 -0.81 9.81
CA PRO A 453 -29.24 -0.24 8.68
C PRO A 453 -28.45 -1.31 7.94
N GLN A 454 -28.65 -1.42 6.62
CA GLN A 454 -27.84 -2.30 5.81
C GLN A 454 -26.58 -1.53 5.37
N MET A 455 -25.43 -1.92 5.93
CA MET A 455 -24.15 -1.23 5.76
C MET A 455 -23.32 -1.99 4.73
N LEU A 456 -23.18 -1.41 3.53
CA LEU A 456 -22.50 -2.08 2.42
C LEU A 456 -21.16 -1.43 2.09
N LYS A 457 -20.20 -2.26 1.71
CA LYS A 457 -18.87 -1.88 1.18
C LYS A 457 -18.66 -2.51 -0.18
N LEU A 458 -18.27 -1.73 -1.19
CA LEU A 458 -17.85 -2.31 -2.49
C LEU A 458 -16.51 -3.04 -2.32
N LYS A 459 -16.42 -4.25 -2.86
CA LYS A 459 -15.20 -5.06 -2.83
C LYS A 459 -14.39 -4.83 -4.10
N ASP A 460 -13.12 -4.46 -3.94
CA ASP A 460 -12.11 -4.35 -5.01
C ASP A 460 -12.59 -3.56 -6.25
N TRP A 461 -13.33 -2.46 -6.03
CA TRP A 461 -13.92 -1.67 -7.12
C TRP A 461 -13.35 -0.26 -7.22
N PRO A 462 -12.90 0.19 -8.41
CA PRO A 462 -12.54 -0.66 -9.55
C PRO A 462 -11.37 -1.60 -9.19
N PRO A 463 -11.15 -2.68 -9.96
CA PRO A 463 -10.01 -3.56 -9.71
C PRO A 463 -8.71 -2.76 -9.65
N ALA A 464 -7.92 -2.96 -8.58
CA ALA A 464 -6.75 -2.14 -8.24
C ALA A 464 -5.76 -2.00 -9.41
N ASN A 465 -5.43 -3.12 -10.05
CA ASN A 465 -4.57 -3.20 -11.24
C ASN A 465 -5.06 -2.42 -12.47
N SER A 466 -6.27 -1.87 -12.41
CA SER A 466 -6.94 -1.21 -13.53
C SER A 466 -7.36 0.22 -13.20
N PHE A 467 -7.10 0.77 -11.99
CA PHE A 467 -7.62 2.09 -11.60
C PHE A 467 -7.19 3.19 -12.56
N GLU A 468 -5.87 3.35 -12.80
CA GLU A 468 -5.35 4.37 -13.73
C GLU A 468 -5.88 4.17 -15.15
N GLU A 469 -6.07 2.92 -15.57
CA GLU A 469 -6.59 2.61 -16.90
C GLU A 469 -8.07 2.98 -17.02
N LEU A 470 -8.87 2.60 -16.03
CA LEU A 470 -10.33 2.74 -16.00
C LEU A 470 -10.77 4.17 -15.68
N LEU A 471 -10.03 4.86 -14.83
CA LEU A 471 -10.32 6.19 -14.29
C LEU A 471 -9.10 7.13 -14.43
N PRO A 472 -8.56 7.35 -15.64
CA PRO A 472 -7.29 8.07 -15.83
C PRO A 472 -7.33 9.50 -15.32
N ARG A 473 -8.46 10.20 -15.48
CA ARG A 473 -8.59 11.58 -15.01
C ARG A 473 -8.67 11.69 -13.49
N HIS A 474 -9.40 10.78 -12.86
CA HIS A 474 -9.46 10.68 -11.40
C HIS A 474 -8.12 10.25 -10.81
N PHE A 475 -7.36 9.40 -11.51
CA PHE A 475 -5.98 9.09 -11.14
C PHE A 475 -5.10 10.34 -11.14
N THR A 476 -5.11 11.15 -12.21
CA THR A 476 -4.36 12.42 -12.27
C THR A 476 -4.77 13.38 -11.15
N GLU A 477 -6.06 13.49 -10.88
CA GLU A 477 -6.60 14.31 -9.80
C GLU A 477 -6.10 13.84 -8.43
N PHE A 478 -6.22 12.55 -8.15
CA PHE A 478 -5.77 11.94 -6.89
C PHE A 478 -4.26 12.10 -6.67
N VAL A 479 -3.43 11.83 -7.69
CA VAL A 479 -1.98 12.03 -7.59
C VAL A 479 -1.62 13.49 -7.30
N SER A 480 -2.39 14.45 -7.82
CA SER A 480 -2.19 15.88 -7.55
C SER A 480 -2.58 16.27 -6.11
N ALA A 481 -3.43 15.49 -5.46
CA ALA A 481 -3.84 15.66 -4.06
C ALA A 481 -2.86 15.03 -3.06
N LEU A 482 -1.89 14.23 -3.51
CA LEU A 482 -0.99 13.53 -2.60
C LEU A 482 -0.07 14.52 -1.86
N PRO A 483 -0.06 14.53 -0.50
CA PRO A 483 0.90 15.31 0.27
C PRO A 483 2.27 14.61 0.29
N PHE A 484 3.34 15.34 0.59
CA PHE A 484 4.71 14.79 0.65
C PHE A 484 5.07 13.95 -0.59
N GLN A 485 4.94 14.55 -1.79
CA GLN A 485 5.06 13.82 -3.05
C GLN A 485 6.41 13.13 -3.25
N GLU A 486 7.47 13.54 -2.54
CA GLU A 486 8.74 12.83 -2.51
C GLU A 486 8.60 11.40 -2.00
N TYR A 487 7.64 11.15 -1.11
CA TYR A 487 7.29 9.85 -0.52
C TYR A 487 6.10 9.19 -1.21
N THR A 488 5.01 9.93 -1.40
CA THR A 488 3.71 9.35 -1.78
C THR A 488 3.53 9.23 -3.28
N ASN A 489 4.22 10.02 -4.11
CA ASN A 489 3.99 10.02 -5.55
C ASN A 489 4.44 8.67 -6.17
N PRO A 490 3.53 7.92 -6.83
CA PRO A 490 3.82 6.56 -7.31
C PRO A 490 4.65 6.52 -8.61
N LYS A 491 4.97 7.69 -9.19
CA LYS A 491 5.73 7.78 -10.46
C LYS A 491 7.07 8.46 -10.30
N CYS A 492 7.12 9.54 -9.51
CA CYS A 492 8.32 10.36 -9.37
C CYS A 492 8.74 10.63 -7.92
N GLY A 493 8.10 9.98 -6.93
CA GLY A 493 8.51 10.10 -5.53
C GLY A 493 9.96 9.66 -5.35
N TYR A 494 10.84 10.61 -5.02
CA TYR A 494 12.27 10.33 -4.99
C TYR A 494 12.67 9.44 -3.81
N LEU A 495 11.95 9.54 -2.69
CA LEU A 495 12.11 8.72 -1.49
C LEU A 495 11.19 7.49 -1.49
N ASN A 496 10.16 7.45 -2.35
CA ASN A 496 9.39 6.24 -2.60
C ASN A 496 10.30 5.17 -3.24
N ILE A 497 10.65 4.11 -2.51
CA ILE A 497 11.58 3.11 -3.05
C ILE A 497 10.91 2.21 -4.11
N SER A 498 9.58 2.10 -4.10
CA SER A 498 8.84 1.28 -5.07
C SER A 498 9.02 1.77 -6.52
N VAL A 499 9.22 3.08 -6.72
CA VAL A 499 9.43 3.66 -8.05
C VAL A 499 10.82 3.38 -8.61
N LYS A 500 11.75 2.86 -7.78
CA LYS A 500 13.12 2.50 -8.19
C LYS A 500 13.17 1.17 -8.92
N LEU A 501 12.09 0.38 -8.88
CA LEU A 501 11.97 -0.84 -9.67
C LEU A 501 11.93 -0.52 -11.18
N PRO A 502 12.77 -1.16 -12.00
CA PRO A 502 12.75 -1.00 -13.45
C PRO A 502 11.39 -1.30 -14.08
N ASN A 503 11.03 -0.57 -15.14
CA ASN A 503 9.74 -0.72 -15.84
C ASN A 503 9.51 -2.08 -16.51
N LYS A 504 10.56 -2.87 -16.74
CA LYS A 504 10.45 -4.21 -17.34
C LYS A 504 10.09 -5.29 -16.33
N ILE A 505 10.10 -4.98 -15.04
CA ILE A 505 9.86 -5.93 -13.95
C ILE A 505 8.41 -5.81 -13.47
N LEU A 506 7.81 -6.95 -13.11
CA LEU A 506 6.48 -6.98 -12.51
C LEU A 506 6.47 -6.28 -11.14
N LYS A 507 5.94 -5.06 -11.09
CA LYS A 507 5.89 -4.25 -9.85
C LYS A 507 4.79 -4.73 -8.90
N PRO A 508 5.00 -4.66 -7.57
CA PRO A 508 3.94 -4.85 -6.58
C PRO A 508 2.73 -3.95 -6.89
N ASP A 509 1.53 -4.47 -6.67
CA ASP A 509 0.31 -3.67 -6.80
C ASP A 509 0.12 -2.83 -5.53
N LEU A 510 0.58 -1.59 -5.60
CA LEU A 510 0.49 -0.60 -4.54
C LEU A 510 -0.73 0.35 -4.72
N GLY A 511 -1.63 0.03 -5.65
CA GLY A 511 -2.80 0.85 -5.94
C GLY A 511 -2.55 1.96 -6.98
N PRO A 512 -3.40 3.01 -7.00
CA PRO A 512 -4.41 3.37 -6.00
C PRO A 512 -5.63 2.45 -5.96
N LYS A 513 -6.31 2.41 -4.81
CA LYS A 513 -7.51 1.59 -4.52
C LYS A 513 -8.62 2.49 -3.97
N THR A 514 -9.87 2.21 -4.34
CA THR A 514 -11.04 2.92 -3.80
C THR A 514 -11.75 2.11 -2.73
N TYR A 515 -12.10 2.79 -1.64
CA TYR A 515 -12.85 2.27 -0.51
C TYR A 515 -14.18 3.03 -0.48
N ILE A 516 -15.23 2.38 -0.99
CA ILE A 516 -16.56 2.97 -1.07
C ILE A 516 -17.48 2.17 -0.16
N ALA A 517 -17.93 2.81 0.91
CA ALA A 517 -18.80 2.16 1.89
C ALA A 517 -19.80 3.15 2.49
N TYR A 518 -20.91 2.61 2.98
CA TYR A 518 -21.91 3.38 3.70
C TYR A 518 -21.40 3.73 5.10
N GLY A 519 -22.05 4.71 5.75
CA GLY A 519 -21.67 5.18 7.07
C GLY A 519 -22.87 5.58 7.93
N SER A 520 -22.67 5.51 9.24
CA SER A 520 -23.66 5.91 10.25
C SER A 520 -22.95 6.64 11.39
N ALA A 521 -23.49 7.79 11.79
CA ALA A 521 -22.92 8.57 12.88
C ALA A 521 -22.94 7.80 14.20
N GLU A 522 -24.05 7.11 14.48
CA GLU A 522 -24.21 6.25 15.64
C GLU A 522 -23.36 4.99 15.51
N GLU A 523 -22.67 4.62 16.60
CA GLU A 523 -21.97 3.35 16.70
C GLU A 523 -23.01 2.23 16.89
N LEU A 524 -23.09 1.31 15.94
CA LEU A 524 -24.07 0.21 15.95
C LEU A 524 -23.60 -0.94 16.85
N GLY A 525 -22.29 -1.11 17.03
CA GLY A 525 -21.67 -2.19 17.79
C GLY A 525 -21.54 -3.49 16.98
N ARG A 526 -22.47 -3.74 16.05
CA ARG A 526 -22.37 -4.78 15.03
C ARG A 526 -22.69 -4.19 13.66
N GLY A 527 -21.89 -4.52 12.65
CA GLY A 527 -22.21 -4.19 11.27
C GLY A 527 -21.86 -2.78 10.78
N ASP A 528 -21.22 -1.94 11.60
CA ASP A 528 -20.74 -0.61 11.19
C ASP A 528 -19.22 -0.56 10.92
N SER A 529 -18.49 -1.66 11.09
CA SER A 529 -17.07 -1.76 10.76
C SER A 529 -16.86 -1.81 9.25
N VAL A 530 -16.32 -0.74 8.66
CA VAL A 530 -15.95 -0.70 7.24
C VAL A 530 -14.60 -1.38 7.01
N THR A 531 -13.65 -1.12 7.89
CA THR A 531 -12.32 -1.71 7.87
C THR A 531 -11.99 -2.21 9.26
N LYS A 532 -11.92 -3.54 9.39
CA LYS A 532 -11.50 -4.24 10.61
C LYS A 532 -10.03 -3.98 10.91
N LEU A 533 -9.63 -4.24 12.15
CA LEU A 533 -8.26 -4.10 12.61
C LEU A 533 -7.32 -4.93 11.73
N HIS A 534 -6.37 -4.25 11.10
CA HIS A 534 -5.35 -4.86 10.27
C HIS A 534 -4.08 -4.00 10.29
N CYS A 535 -3.02 -4.48 9.67
CA CYS A 535 -1.75 -3.77 9.53
C CYS A 535 -1.24 -3.98 8.11
N ASP A 536 -0.92 -2.89 7.40
CA ASP A 536 -0.38 -2.98 6.05
C ASP A 536 1.11 -3.33 6.06
N ILE A 537 1.53 -4.08 5.04
CA ILE A 537 2.94 -4.45 4.83
C ILE A 537 3.79 -3.27 4.31
N SER A 538 3.14 -2.19 3.90
CA SER A 538 3.74 -0.99 3.35
C SER A 538 3.12 0.26 3.99
N ASP A 539 3.68 1.42 3.69
CA ASP A 539 3.09 2.68 4.08
C ASP A 539 1.84 2.95 3.24
N ALA A 540 0.90 3.70 3.79
CA ALA A 540 -0.34 4.01 3.10
C ALA A 540 -0.76 5.46 3.30
N VAL A 541 -1.39 6.04 2.28
CA VAL A 541 -2.06 7.35 2.36
C VAL A 541 -3.51 7.20 1.92
N TYR A 542 -4.43 7.65 2.77
CA TYR A 542 -5.88 7.61 2.58
C TYR A 542 -6.41 9.02 2.41
N ILE A 543 -6.99 9.34 1.25
CA ILE A 543 -7.62 10.64 1.02
C ILE A 543 -9.13 10.46 0.92
N LEU A 544 -9.87 11.19 1.76
CA LEU A 544 -11.32 11.21 1.71
C LEU A 544 -11.80 12.16 0.60
N MET A 545 -12.29 11.58 -0.51
CA MET A 545 -12.59 12.30 -1.74
C MET A 545 -14.05 12.75 -1.85
N HIS A 546 -14.97 12.03 -1.18
CA HIS A 546 -16.40 12.34 -1.21
C HIS A 546 -17.12 11.78 0.02
N THR A 547 -18.14 12.48 0.48
CA THR A 547 -18.98 12.05 1.59
C THR A 547 -20.45 12.32 1.31
N ALA A 548 -21.35 11.47 1.79
CA ALA A 548 -22.79 11.69 1.76
C ALA A 548 -23.42 11.33 3.11
N GLU A 549 -24.21 12.24 3.64
CA GLU A 549 -24.92 12.05 4.89
C GLU A 549 -26.24 11.33 4.65
N VAL A 550 -26.50 10.28 5.43
CA VAL A 550 -27.77 9.54 5.42
C VAL A 550 -28.51 9.91 6.69
N VAL A 551 -29.72 10.45 6.53
CA VAL A 551 -30.58 10.82 7.66
C VAL A 551 -31.40 9.59 8.07
N ILE A 552 -31.23 9.14 9.31
CA ILE A 552 -31.97 8.01 9.88
C ILE A 552 -33.30 8.53 10.49
N PRO A 553 -34.47 8.05 10.06
CA PRO A 553 -35.75 8.47 10.63
C PRO A 553 -35.91 8.06 12.11
N PRO A 554 -36.67 8.81 12.93
CA PRO A 554 -36.86 8.49 14.35
C PRO A 554 -37.42 7.09 14.64
N GLU A 555 -38.33 6.56 13.81
CA GLU A 555 -38.86 5.20 13.99
C GLU A 555 -37.77 4.13 13.83
N GLN A 556 -36.81 4.40 12.95
CA GLN A 556 -35.69 3.51 12.69
C GLN A 556 -34.73 3.52 13.88
N LEU A 557 -34.45 4.69 14.47
CA LEU A 557 -33.62 4.81 15.67
C LEU A 557 -34.14 3.97 16.84
N LEU A 558 -35.46 4.01 17.10
CA LEU A 558 -36.09 3.18 18.14
C LEU A 558 -35.90 1.68 17.86
N SER A 559 -35.98 1.28 16.60
CA SER A 559 -35.77 -0.10 16.18
C SER A 559 -34.31 -0.53 16.35
N ILE A 560 -33.36 0.35 16.03
CA ILE A 560 -31.92 0.14 16.24
C ILE A 560 -31.63 -0.05 17.73
N GLU A 561 -32.11 0.83 18.60
CA GLU A 561 -31.91 0.74 20.06
C GLU A 561 -32.47 -0.55 20.66
N ARG A 562 -33.62 -1.02 20.16
CA ARG A 562 -34.19 -2.31 20.56
C ARG A 562 -33.29 -3.47 20.13
N LEU A 563 -32.89 -3.50 18.85
CA LEU A 563 -32.05 -4.57 18.30
C LEU A 563 -30.65 -4.60 18.94
N LYS A 564 -30.07 -3.45 19.30
CA LYS A 564 -28.80 -3.39 20.06
C LYS A 564 -28.92 -4.08 21.42
N ARG A 565 -30.04 -3.92 22.13
CA ARG A 565 -30.29 -4.64 23.40
C ARG A 565 -30.42 -6.14 23.17
N GLU A 566 -31.06 -6.55 22.08
CA GLU A 566 -31.17 -7.98 21.70
C GLU A 566 -29.80 -8.58 21.36
N HIS A 567 -28.93 -7.83 20.67
CA HIS A 567 -27.55 -8.19 20.40
C HIS A 567 -26.74 -8.41 21.69
N VAL A 568 -26.78 -7.45 22.62
CA VAL A 568 -26.09 -7.56 23.92
C VAL A 568 -26.58 -8.78 24.69
N ALA A 569 -27.90 -8.96 24.79
CA ALA A 569 -28.48 -10.12 25.46
C ALA A 569 -28.07 -11.45 24.81
N GLN A 570 -27.91 -11.49 23.49
CA GLN A 570 -27.40 -12.68 22.80
C GLN A 570 -25.93 -12.96 23.16
N ASP A 571 -25.07 -11.94 23.19
CA ASP A 571 -23.66 -12.10 23.55
C ASP A 571 -23.50 -12.62 24.98
N GLU A 572 -24.24 -12.04 25.93
CA GLU A 572 -24.22 -12.47 27.34
C GLU A 572 -24.67 -13.92 27.52
N ARG A 573 -25.77 -14.32 26.84
CA ARG A 573 -26.28 -15.70 26.88
C ARG A 573 -25.25 -16.70 26.36
N GLU A 574 -24.67 -16.43 25.20
CA GLU A 574 -23.71 -17.33 24.57
C GLU A 574 -22.39 -17.38 25.34
N LEU A 575 -21.92 -16.25 25.91
CA LEU A 575 -20.71 -16.20 26.75
C LEU A 575 -20.88 -17.08 27.98
N SER A 576 -22.01 -16.93 28.67
CA SER A 576 -22.33 -17.68 29.89
C SER A 576 -22.47 -19.19 29.63
N GLN A 577 -23.11 -19.58 28.51
CA GLN A 577 -23.23 -21.00 28.15
C GLN A 577 -21.87 -21.64 27.90
N GLN A 578 -20.94 -20.93 27.26
CA GLN A 578 -19.62 -21.45 26.93
C GLN A 578 -18.72 -21.55 28.17
N GLU A 579 -18.80 -20.60 29.11
CA GLU A 579 -18.12 -20.69 30.40
C GLU A 579 -18.61 -21.88 31.24
N ASN A 580 -19.92 -22.15 31.24
CA ASN A 580 -20.49 -23.31 31.93
C ASN A 580 -20.05 -24.64 31.29
N VAL A 581 -19.95 -24.71 29.96
CA VAL A 581 -19.38 -25.87 29.25
C VAL A 581 -17.91 -26.04 29.58
N SER A 582 -17.10 -24.97 29.59
CA SER A 582 -15.68 -25.04 29.99
C SER A 582 -15.50 -25.49 31.43
N LYS A 583 -16.32 -25.01 32.38
CA LYS A 583 -16.29 -25.47 33.79
C LYS A 583 -16.69 -26.94 33.96
N LEU A 584 -17.60 -27.47 33.13
CA LEU A 584 -17.95 -28.89 33.09
C LEU A 584 -16.86 -29.78 32.49
N CYS A 585 -15.94 -29.21 31.70
CA CYS A 585 -14.77 -29.90 31.17
C CYS A 585 -13.59 -29.92 32.16
N GLU A 586 -13.54 -28.97 33.10
CA GLU A 586 -12.47 -28.80 34.08
C GLU A 586 -12.83 -29.31 35.49
N SER A 587 -14.07 -29.76 35.73
CA SER A 587 -14.45 -30.37 37.00
C SER A 587 -14.02 -31.84 37.10
N ASN A 588 -12.71 -32.04 37.29
CA ASN A 588 -12.17 -33.14 38.08
C ASN A 588 -11.07 -32.58 39.00
N GLU A 589 -11.36 -31.51 39.75
CA GLU A 589 -11.03 -31.36 41.18
C GLU A 589 -11.54 -30.01 41.75
N LYS A 590 -12.29 -30.14 42.86
CA LYS A 590 -12.60 -29.17 43.93
C LYS A 590 -13.43 -27.91 43.61
N SER A 591 -14.64 -27.97 44.17
CA SER A 591 -15.58 -26.89 44.47
C SER A 591 -14.98 -25.87 45.45
N GLU A 592 -15.03 -24.59 45.10
CA GLU A 592 -15.16 -23.49 46.06
C GLU A 592 -16.12 -22.40 45.56
N MET A 593 -16.81 -21.82 46.52
CA MET A 593 -18.02 -21.00 46.41
C MET A 593 -17.69 -19.56 46.03
N VAL A 594 -18.28 -19.04 44.94
CA VAL A 594 -18.18 -17.62 44.57
C VAL A 594 -19.53 -16.95 44.79
N GLY A 595 -19.51 -15.90 45.63
CA GLY A 595 -20.66 -15.08 45.97
C GLY A 595 -21.24 -14.36 44.75
N ILE A 596 -22.57 -14.41 44.66
CA ILE A 596 -23.35 -13.65 43.70
C ILE A 596 -23.32 -12.18 44.15
N MET A 597 -22.52 -11.34 43.47
CA MET A 597 -22.72 -9.89 43.51
C MET A 597 -23.76 -9.54 42.45
N ASP A 598 -24.93 -9.13 42.94
CA ASP A 598 -26.03 -8.54 42.19
C ASP A 598 -25.55 -7.30 41.41
N LYS A 599 -25.49 -7.40 40.08
CA LYS A 599 -25.21 -6.29 39.15
C LYS A 599 -26.50 -5.80 38.46
N SER A 600 -27.65 -5.83 39.13
CA SER A 600 -28.90 -5.29 38.56
C SER A 600 -29.07 -3.76 38.65
N ALA A 601 -28.00 -3.00 38.91
CA ALA A 601 -28.08 -1.54 39.04
C ALA A 601 -26.98 -0.78 38.26
N ILE A 602 -26.85 -1.02 36.94
CA ILE A 602 -26.17 -0.08 36.04
C ILE A 602 -26.86 -0.10 34.66
N LEU A 603 -28.14 0.26 34.56
CA LEU A 603 -28.79 0.49 33.26
C LEU A 603 -29.59 1.78 33.14
N ASP A 604 -29.71 2.58 34.20
CA ASP A 604 -30.30 3.92 34.13
C ASP A 604 -29.30 4.95 34.68
N GLY A 605 -28.45 5.50 33.81
CA GLY A 605 -27.61 6.65 34.20
C GLY A 605 -26.38 6.95 33.34
N SER A 606 -25.90 6.04 32.50
CA SER A 606 -24.61 6.22 31.81
C SER A 606 -24.70 6.80 30.38
N THR A 607 -25.88 7.16 29.89
CA THR A 607 -26.05 7.80 28.57
C THR A 607 -25.59 9.26 28.51
N SER A 608 -25.12 9.84 29.63
CA SER A 608 -24.79 11.27 29.73
C SER A 608 -23.31 11.62 29.90
N MET A 609 -22.39 10.66 30.04
CA MET A 609 -20.97 10.95 30.38
C MET A 609 -19.93 10.51 29.33
N LEU A 610 -20.33 10.09 28.12
CA LEU A 610 -19.44 9.91 26.96
C LEU A 610 -19.90 10.68 25.72
N LYS A 611 -20.69 11.74 25.91
CA LYS A 611 -20.95 12.77 24.88
C LYS A 611 -19.81 13.80 24.79
N GLU A 612 -18.58 13.42 25.16
CA GLU A 612 -17.40 14.22 24.85
C GLU A 612 -17.06 14.10 23.36
N GLN A 613 -17.73 14.95 22.59
CA GLN A 613 -17.25 15.60 21.38
C GLN A 613 -16.60 14.69 20.33
N ILE A 614 -17.35 13.72 19.75
CA ILE A 614 -17.13 13.41 18.33
C ILE A 614 -17.44 14.73 17.59
N PRO A 615 -16.46 15.37 16.92
CA PRO A 615 -16.72 16.63 16.24
C PRO A 615 -17.85 16.42 15.24
N ALA A 616 -18.95 17.17 15.38
CA ALA A 616 -20.18 17.05 14.58
C ALA A 616 -20.00 17.26 13.05
N LYS A 617 -18.77 17.35 12.54
CA LYS A 617 -18.44 17.73 11.16
C LYS A 617 -17.48 16.77 10.45
N GLY A 618 -17.18 15.60 11.01
CA GLY A 618 -16.31 14.60 10.37
C GLY A 618 -17.08 13.49 9.65
N SER A 619 -16.36 12.56 9.01
CA SER A 619 -16.96 11.57 8.10
C SER A 619 -16.44 10.15 8.27
N ALA A 620 -15.22 9.95 8.76
CA ALA A 620 -14.70 8.63 9.14
C ALA A 620 -13.97 8.71 10.48
N LEU A 621 -14.21 7.75 11.38
CA LEU A 621 -13.57 7.63 12.68
C LEU A 621 -12.45 6.59 12.59
N TRP A 622 -11.23 7.01 12.90
CA TRP A 622 -10.01 6.22 12.83
C TRP A 622 -9.51 5.88 14.22
N ASP A 623 -9.02 4.65 14.38
CA ASP A 623 -8.22 4.21 15.53
C ASP A 623 -6.90 3.63 15.01
N VAL A 624 -5.78 4.24 15.38
CA VAL A 624 -4.43 3.77 15.00
C VAL A 624 -3.65 3.39 16.26
N PHE A 625 -3.13 2.17 16.28
CA PHE A 625 -2.38 1.62 17.42
C PHE A 625 -0.88 1.78 17.21
N ARG A 626 -0.16 2.04 18.31
CA ARG A 626 1.29 2.28 18.29
C ARG A 626 2.03 0.96 18.04
N ARG A 627 3.11 0.99 17.24
CA ARG A 627 3.99 -0.17 17.02
C ARG A 627 4.42 -0.86 18.31
N LYS A 628 4.75 -0.07 19.34
CA LYS A 628 5.20 -0.58 20.66
C LYS A 628 4.12 -1.33 21.45
N ASP A 629 2.84 -1.09 21.16
CA ASP A 629 1.73 -1.74 21.85
C ASP A 629 1.30 -3.06 21.18
N VAL A 630 1.78 -3.33 19.96
CA VAL A 630 1.37 -4.48 19.13
C VAL A 630 1.48 -5.83 19.85
N PRO A 631 2.59 -6.18 20.54
CA PRO A 631 2.68 -7.48 21.20
C PRO A 631 1.60 -7.69 22.27
N LYS A 632 1.35 -6.68 23.11
CA LYS A 632 0.32 -6.73 24.15
C LYS A 632 -1.09 -6.68 23.56
N LEU A 633 -1.30 -5.92 22.49
CA LEU A 633 -2.57 -5.89 21.76
C LEU A 633 -2.91 -7.28 21.20
N GLN A 634 -1.94 -7.99 20.62
CA GLN A 634 -2.16 -9.36 20.13
C GLN A 634 -2.54 -10.32 21.26
N GLU A 635 -1.88 -10.22 22.43
CA GLU A 635 -2.22 -11.03 23.61
C GLU A 635 -3.67 -10.76 24.08
N TYR A 636 -4.04 -9.48 24.21
CA TYR A 636 -5.39 -9.08 24.55
C TYR A 636 -6.43 -9.65 23.57
N LEU A 637 -6.20 -9.50 22.27
CA LEU A 637 -7.13 -9.99 21.24
C LEU A 637 -7.28 -11.50 21.27
N ARG A 638 -6.23 -12.27 21.58
CA ARG A 638 -6.34 -13.73 21.76
C ARG A 638 -7.20 -14.06 22.97
N LYS A 639 -6.93 -13.41 24.11
CA LYS A 639 -7.66 -13.60 25.38
C LYS A 639 -9.15 -13.29 25.22
N HIS A 640 -9.48 -12.20 24.55
CA HIS A 640 -10.86 -11.71 24.39
C HIS A 640 -11.51 -12.12 23.06
N SER A 641 -10.89 -13.03 22.31
CA SER A 641 -11.31 -13.38 20.94
C SER A 641 -12.78 -13.79 20.83
N LYS A 642 -13.28 -14.51 21.83
CA LYS A 642 -14.67 -14.99 21.88
C LYS A 642 -15.71 -13.88 21.96
N GLU A 643 -15.33 -12.66 22.38
CA GLU A 643 -16.24 -11.50 22.45
C GLU A 643 -16.59 -10.97 21.05
N PHE A 644 -15.85 -11.38 20.02
CA PHE A 644 -15.99 -10.86 18.66
C PHE A 644 -16.72 -11.83 17.73
N ARG A 645 -17.25 -11.26 16.65
CA ARG A 645 -18.01 -11.95 15.60
C ARG A 645 -17.45 -11.63 14.22
N HIS A 646 -17.63 -12.56 13.29
CA HIS A 646 -17.24 -12.36 11.90
C HIS A 646 -18.26 -12.94 10.92
N VAL A 647 -17.85 -13.78 9.97
CA VAL A 647 -18.71 -14.27 8.89
C VAL A 647 -19.98 -14.92 9.45
N HIS A 648 -21.13 -14.62 8.84
CA HIS A 648 -22.47 -15.03 9.33
C HIS A 648 -22.82 -14.52 10.73
N CYS A 649 -22.17 -13.45 11.21
CA CYS A 649 -22.23 -12.97 12.59
C CYS A 649 -21.88 -14.06 13.62
N SER A 650 -21.13 -15.08 13.21
CA SER A 650 -20.68 -16.17 14.08
C SER A 650 -19.59 -15.69 15.02
N ARG A 651 -19.63 -16.14 16.27
CA ARG A 651 -18.56 -15.90 17.25
C ARG A 651 -17.26 -16.56 16.82
N LEU A 652 -16.15 -15.94 17.19
CA LEU A 652 -14.82 -16.47 16.89
C LEU A 652 -14.48 -17.63 17.83
N GLU A 653 -14.25 -18.81 17.26
CA GLU A 653 -13.78 -20.00 17.98
C GLU A 653 -12.27 -20.21 17.87
N GLN A 654 -11.65 -19.68 16.81
CA GLN A 654 -10.24 -19.83 16.53
C GLN A 654 -9.67 -18.51 15.98
N VAL A 655 -8.41 -18.24 16.31
CA VAL A 655 -7.62 -17.12 15.78
C VAL A 655 -6.27 -17.68 15.34
N ILE A 656 -5.92 -17.53 14.06
CA ILE A 656 -4.59 -17.87 13.56
C ILE A 656 -3.66 -16.72 13.97
N HIS A 657 -3.93 -15.52 13.48
CA HIS A 657 -3.19 -14.31 13.79
C HIS A 657 -4.12 -13.12 14.12
N PRO A 658 -4.01 -12.50 15.31
CA PRO A 658 -4.97 -11.50 15.79
C PRO A 658 -5.14 -10.24 14.94
N ILE A 659 -4.15 -9.92 14.11
CA ILE A 659 -4.18 -8.72 13.24
C ILE A 659 -4.34 -9.15 11.78
N HIS A 660 -3.45 -10.02 11.28
CA HIS A 660 -3.46 -10.50 9.90
C HIS A 660 -4.70 -11.30 9.47
N ASP A 661 -5.46 -11.88 10.40
CA ASP A 661 -6.75 -12.51 10.08
C ASP A 661 -7.81 -11.46 9.68
N GLN A 662 -7.63 -10.18 10.08
CA GLN A 662 -8.55 -9.06 9.83
C GLN A 662 -9.99 -9.27 10.35
N ILE A 663 -10.13 -9.96 11.48
CA ILE A 663 -11.44 -10.38 12.02
C ILE A 663 -11.96 -9.54 13.18
N PHE A 664 -11.16 -8.62 13.73
CA PHE A 664 -11.48 -7.82 14.91
C PHE A 664 -11.91 -6.39 14.56
N TYR A 665 -12.82 -5.82 15.34
CA TYR A 665 -13.10 -4.39 15.37
C TYR A 665 -13.38 -3.98 16.82
N LEU A 666 -12.57 -3.08 17.38
CA LEU A 666 -12.71 -2.63 18.76
C LEU A 666 -13.68 -1.43 18.82
N THR A 667 -14.87 -1.65 19.38
CA THR A 667 -15.83 -0.58 19.66
C THR A 667 -15.31 0.35 20.75
N SER A 668 -16.03 1.45 21.01
CA SER A 668 -15.72 2.34 22.14
C SER A 668 -15.61 1.58 23.48
N GLU A 669 -16.47 0.58 23.70
CA GLU A 669 -16.45 -0.27 24.89
C GLU A 669 -15.21 -1.19 24.93
N HIS A 670 -14.88 -1.85 23.81
CA HIS A 670 -13.67 -2.67 23.72
C HIS A 670 -12.40 -1.85 23.95
N LYS A 671 -12.33 -0.62 23.40
CA LYS A 671 -11.17 0.28 23.61
C LYS A 671 -11.05 0.73 25.07
N LYS A 672 -12.17 1.01 25.74
CA LYS A 672 -12.16 1.33 27.17
C LYS A 672 -11.62 0.16 27.99
N LYS A 673 -12.14 -1.05 27.75
CA LYS A 673 -11.66 -2.28 28.41
C LYS A 673 -10.18 -2.56 28.13
N LEU A 674 -9.72 -2.34 26.90
CA LEU A 674 -8.31 -2.45 26.52
C LEU A 674 -7.43 -1.45 27.30
N LYS A 675 -7.88 -0.20 27.47
CA LYS A 675 -7.18 0.80 28.29
C LYS A 675 -7.13 0.37 29.75
N ASP A 676 -8.25 -0.07 30.31
CA ASP A 676 -8.35 -0.48 31.72
C ASP A 676 -7.48 -1.72 32.03
N GLU A 677 -7.45 -2.72 31.15
CA GLU A 677 -6.71 -3.97 31.38
C GLU A 677 -5.23 -3.91 31.00
N CYS A 678 -4.88 -3.17 29.95
CA CYS A 678 -3.55 -3.20 29.35
C CYS A 678 -2.84 -1.84 29.31
N GLY A 679 -3.52 -0.75 29.66
CA GLY A 679 -3.02 0.61 29.48
C GLY A 679 -2.83 1.01 28.02
N ILE A 680 -3.42 0.27 27.08
CA ILE A 680 -3.29 0.53 25.64
C ILE A 680 -4.43 1.43 25.20
N GLU A 681 -4.07 2.51 24.54
CA GLU A 681 -5.00 3.45 23.94
C GLU A 681 -4.55 3.77 22.52
N PRO A 682 -5.41 3.67 21.49
CA PRO A 682 -5.06 4.09 20.14
C PRO A 682 -5.10 5.61 19.99
N TRP A 683 -4.45 6.13 18.95
CA TRP A 683 -4.77 7.45 18.44
C TRP A 683 -6.14 7.41 17.76
N THR A 684 -7.14 8.06 18.38
CA THR A 684 -8.52 8.14 17.90
C THR A 684 -8.77 9.54 17.31
N PHE A 685 -9.18 9.63 16.05
CA PHE A 685 -9.50 10.91 15.41
C PHE A 685 -10.55 10.78 14.30
N VAL A 686 -11.17 11.90 13.94
CA VAL A 686 -12.19 11.93 12.87
C VAL A 686 -11.65 12.63 11.63
N GLN A 687 -11.56 11.90 10.53
CA GLN A 687 -11.18 12.40 9.22
C GLN A 687 -12.34 13.18 8.58
N LYS A 688 -12.00 14.32 7.98
CA LYS A 688 -12.92 15.20 7.22
C LYS A 688 -12.66 15.12 5.73
N LEU A 689 -13.64 15.57 4.95
CA LEU A 689 -13.54 15.65 3.49
C LEU A 689 -12.28 16.45 3.10
N GLY A 690 -11.46 15.86 2.23
CA GLY A 690 -10.22 16.46 1.76
C GLY A 690 -9.07 16.44 2.77
N GLU A 691 -9.14 15.62 3.82
CA GLU A 691 -7.97 15.27 4.65
C GLU A 691 -7.30 13.99 4.14
N ALA A 692 -5.98 13.98 4.13
CA ALA A 692 -5.14 12.83 3.84
C ALA A 692 -4.58 12.24 5.15
N VAL A 693 -4.84 10.97 5.43
CA VAL A 693 -4.31 10.24 6.58
C VAL A 693 -3.17 9.35 6.10
N LEU A 694 -1.96 9.61 6.58
CA LEU A 694 -0.77 8.81 6.29
C LEU A 694 -0.53 7.84 7.45
N ILE A 695 -0.54 6.55 7.16
CA ILE A 695 -0.30 5.46 8.12
C ILE A 695 1.07 4.84 7.82
N PRO A 696 2.00 4.86 8.78
CA PRO A 696 3.29 4.23 8.60
C PRO A 696 3.18 2.71 8.79
N THR A 697 4.00 1.95 8.06
CA THR A 697 4.04 0.47 8.14
C THR A 697 4.18 0.00 9.60
N GLY A 698 3.53 -1.12 9.96
CA GLY A 698 3.67 -1.71 11.30
C GLY A 698 2.73 -1.14 12.37
N CYS A 699 1.97 -0.09 12.07
CA CYS A 699 0.90 0.40 12.93
C CYS A 699 -0.43 -0.29 12.59
N PRO A 700 -1.04 -1.09 13.49
CA PRO A 700 -2.36 -1.62 13.26
C PRO A 700 -3.40 -0.51 13.32
N TYR A 701 -4.44 -0.58 12.50
CA TYR A 701 -5.51 0.40 12.51
C TYR A 701 -6.85 -0.20 12.06
N GLN A 702 -7.92 0.51 12.41
CA GLN A 702 -9.30 0.24 12.01
C GLN A 702 -10.02 1.56 11.77
N PHE A 703 -11.11 1.52 11.01
CA PHE A 703 -11.97 2.69 10.89
C PHE A 703 -13.42 2.33 10.56
N ARG A 704 -14.33 3.23 10.95
CA ARG A 704 -15.75 3.21 10.58
C ARG A 704 -16.16 4.52 9.92
N ASN A 705 -17.12 4.43 9.03
CA ASN A 705 -17.69 5.58 8.35
C ASN A 705 -18.83 6.18 9.18
N LEU A 706 -18.74 7.47 9.49
CA LEU A 706 -19.80 8.27 10.14
C LEU A 706 -20.80 8.81 9.11
N LYS A 707 -20.35 8.96 7.87
CA LYS A 707 -21.15 9.28 6.68
C LYS A 707 -20.74 8.30 5.60
N SER A 708 -21.57 8.04 4.60
CA SER A 708 -21.13 7.25 3.46
C SER A 708 -19.91 7.93 2.82
N CYS A 709 -18.83 7.18 2.56
CA CYS A 709 -17.53 7.74 2.12
C CYS A 709 -17.04 7.10 0.83
N ILE A 710 -16.35 7.89 0.01
CA ILE A 710 -15.44 7.42 -1.04
C ILE A 710 -14.05 7.87 -0.63
N GLU A 711 -13.24 6.92 -0.21
CA GLU A 711 -11.82 7.11 0.08
C GLU A 711 -10.98 6.51 -1.03
N VAL A 712 -9.86 7.15 -1.34
CA VAL A 712 -8.86 6.60 -2.26
C VAL A 712 -7.57 6.43 -1.46
N ALA A 713 -7.06 5.20 -1.45
CA ALA A 713 -5.81 4.87 -0.81
C ALA A 713 -4.72 4.60 -1.85
N LEU A 714 -3.48 4.88 -1.48
CA LEU A 714 -2.31 4.50 -2.22
C LEU A 714 -1.25 3.98 -1.25
N ASP A 715 -0.73 2.80 -1.56
CA ASP A 715 0.39 2.23 -0.84
C ASP A 715 1.69 2.83 -1.39
N PHE A 716 2.65 3.08 -0.53
CA PHE A 716 4.00 3.50 -0.90
C PHE A 716 5.01 2.86 0.04
N VAL A 717 6.30 2.99 -0.27
CA VAL A 717 7.34 2.40 0.58
C VAL A 717 8.41 3.44 0.81
N SER A 718 8.50 3.93 2.04
CA SER A 718 9.54 4.86 2.46
C SER A 718 10.82 4.10 2.88
N PRO A 719 12.00 4.72 2.84
CA PRO A 719 13.23 4.07 3.31
C PRO A 719 13.20 3.77 4.82
N GLU A 720 12.50 4.60 5.59
CA GLU A 720 12.33 4.48 7.06
C GLU A 720 11.53 3.23 7.44
N SER A 721 10.55 2.83 6.61
CA SER A 721 9.64 1.71 6.91
C SER A 721 10.19 0.34 6.52
N ILE A 722 11.36 0.28 5.89
CA ILE A 722 11.93 -0.99 5.39
C ILE A 722 12.20 -2.03 6.49
N PRO A 723 12.72 -1.67 7.68
CA PRO A 723 12.84 -2.61 8.78
C PRO A 723 11.49 -3.24 9.16
N ASP A 724 10.44 -2.42 9.29
CA ASP A 724 9.08 -2.89 9.63
C ASP A 724 8.49 -3.75 8.51
N CYS A 725 8.63 -3.35 7.23
CA CYS A 725 8.24 -4.16 6.07
C CYS A 725 8.90 -5.54 6.08
N THR A 726 10.20 -5.58 6.44
CA THR A 726 10.97 -6.83 6.53
C THR A 726 10.47 -7.70 7.68
N HIS A 727 10.16 -7.10 8.83
CA HIS A 727 9.58 -7.81 9.97
C HIS A 727 8.22 -8.44 9.64
N LEU A 728 7.30 -7.66 9.03
CA LEU A 728 5.99 -8.16 8.61
C LEU A 728 6.10 -9.25 7.54
N THR A 729 7.07 -9.15 6.62
CA THR A 729 7.35 -10.22 5.64
C THR A 729 7.74 -11.53 6.33
N GLU A 730 8.52 -11.47 7.42
CA GLU A 730 8.85 -12.64 8.22
C GLU A 730 7.65 -13.17 9.02
N GLU A 731 6.77 -12.31 9.56
CA GLU A 731 5.52 -12.76 10.18
C GLU A 731 4.63 -13.50 9.18
N PHE A 732 4.43 -12.94 7.98
CA PHE A 732 3.63 -13.56 6.93
C PHE A 732 4.19 -14.91 6.49
N ARG A 733 5.51 -15.03 6.44
CA ARG A 733 6.22 -16.28 6.13
C ARG A 733 5.77 -17.44 7.02
N LEU A 734 5.45 -17.14 8.28
CA LEU A 734 5.08 -18.11 9.31
C LEU A 734 3.58 -18.43 9.36
N LEU A 735 2.74 -17.80 8.52
CA LEU A 735 1.32 -18.09 8.47
C LEU A 735 1.01 -19.45 7.78
N PRO A 736 -0.16 -20.08 8.05
CA PRO A 736 -0.61 -21.30 7.36
C PRO A 736 -0.61 -21.19 5.84
N GLN A 737 -0.35 -22.29 5.12
CA GLN A 737 -0.24 -22.30 3.64
C GLN A 737 -1.43 -21.68 2.90
N ASN A 738 -2.63 -21.80 3.47
CA ASN A 738 -3.87 -21.28 2.90
C ASN A 738 -4.28 -19.89 3.43
N HIS A 739 -3.40 -19.20 4.19
CA HIS A 739 -3.69 -17.86 4.70
C HIS A 739 -3.40 -16.78 3.65
N ASP A 740 -4.35 -15.85 3.42
CA ASP A 740 -4.30 -14.87 2.33
C ASP A 740 -3.12 -13.89 2.38
N ALA A 741 -2.62 -13.61 3.59
CA ALA A 741 -1.44 -12.78 3.83
C ALA A 741 -0.10 -13.50 3.65
N LYS A 742 -0.04 -14.85 3.55
CA LYS A 742 1.23 -15.60 3.57
C LYS A 742 2.18 -15.24 2.42
N ALA A 743 1.62 -15.03 1.23
CA ALA A 743 2.43 -14.74 0.05
C ALA A 743 3.03 -13.33 0.14
N ASP A 744 4.35 -13.22 -0.09
CA ASP A 744 5.03 -11.93 -0.15
C ASP A 744 4.61 -11.18 -1.43
N LYS A 745 3.78 -10.16 -1.25
CA LYS A 745 3.27 -9.33 -2.35
C LYS A 745 4.17 -8.13 -2.65
N LEU A 746 5.08 -7.77 -1.73
CA LEU A 746 5.79 -6.49 -1.73
C LEU A 746 7.22 -6.58 -2.32
N GLU A 747 7.92 -7.71 -2.22
CA GLU A 747 9.30 -7.89 -2.70
C GLU A 747 10.33 -6.93 -2.06
N VAL A 748 10.23 -6.71 -0.74
CA VAL A 748 11.03 -5.73 0.03
C VAL A 748 12.53 -5.82 -0.26
N LYS A 749 13.13 -7.02 -0.20
CA LYS A 749 14.56 -7.23 -0.44
C LYS A 749 14.98 -6.74 -1.84
N LYS A 750 14.16 -7.00 -2.85
CA LYS A 750 14.42 -6.61 -4.24
C LYS A 750 14.30 -5.10 -4.44
N MET A 751 13.29 -4.47 -3.84
CA MET A 751 13.16 -3.01 -3.86
C MET A 751 14.36 -2.33 -3.21
N THR A 752 14.80 -2.81 -2.05
CA THR A 752 15.99 -2.30 -1.35
C THR A 752 17.24 -2.35 -2.23
N LEU A 753 17.49 -3.47 -2.93
CA LEU A 753 18.63 -3.59 -3.85
C LEU A 753 18.58 -2.55 -4.97
N TYR A 754 17.45 -2.41 -5.65
CA TYR A 754 17.30 -1.45 -6.75
C TYR A 754 17.37 0.00 -6.25
N ALA A 755 16.82 0.29 -5.07
CA ALA A 755 16.88 1.61 -4.46
C ALA A 755 18.32 2.03 -4.15
N VAL A 756 19.10 1.17 -3.47
CA VAL A 756 20.51 1.45 -3.18
C VAL A 756 21.33 1.52 -4.48
N LEU A 757 21.10 0.60 -5.42
CA LEU A 757 21.78 0.60 -6.72
C LEU A 757 21.55 1.91 -7.48
N GLN A 758 20.32 2.40 -7.50
CA GLN A 758 19.96 3.66 -8.16
C GLN A 758 20.56 4.85 -7.41
N ALA A 759 20.48 4.88 -6.08
CA ALA A 759 21.04 5.96 -5.27
C ALA A 759 22.57 6.10 -5.43
N VAL A 760 23.30 4.98 -5.40
CA VAL A 760 24.76 4.96 -5.64
C VAL A 760 25.10 5.46 -7.05
N LYS A 761 24.34 5.03 -8.07
CA LYS A 761 24.54 5.50 -9.45
C LYS A 761 24.28 6.98 -9.60
N ASP A 762 23.24 7.50 -8.95
CA ASP A 762 22.87 8.91 -9.05
C ASP A 762 23.87 9.80 -8.30
N LEU A 763 24.40 9.36 -7.14
CA LEU A 763 25.49 10.06 -6.45
C LEU A 763 26.73 10.20 -7.32
N VAL A 764 27.20 9.11 -7.93
CA VAL A 764 28.38 9.15 -8.82
C VAL A 764 28.16 10.11 -10.00
N LYS A 765 26.96 10.12 -10.58
CA LYS A 765 26.63 11.04 -11.69
C LYS A 765 26.57 12.49 -11.23
N LEU A 766 25.90 12.77 -10.12
CA LEU A 766 25.67 14.13 -9.63
C LEU A 766 26.95 14.76 -9.08
N GLU A 767 27.81 13.98 -8.41
CA GLU A 767 29.14 14.44 -7.98
C GLU A 767 30.04 14.76 -9.19
N HIS A 768 30.03 13.92 -10.22
CA HIS A 768 30.77 14.21 -11.45
C HIS A 768 30.26 15.46 -12.18
N LEU A 769 28.94 15.68 -12.21
CA LEU A 769 28.36 16.90 -12.77
C LEU A 769 28.75 18.14 -11.98
N ALA A 770 28.76 18.07 -10.64
CA ALA A 770 29.20 19.16 -9.78
C ALA A 770 30.66 19.57 -10.08
N GLU A 771 31.57 18.60 -10.22
CA GLU A 771 32.97 18.84 -10.60
C GLU A 771 33.10 19.51 -11.98
N VAL A 772 32.33 19.05 -12.98
CA VAL A 772 32.33 19.63 -14.33
C VAL A 772 31.77 21.07 -14.31
N HIS A 773 30.75 21.34 -13.51
CA HIS A 773 30.18 22.68 -13.35
C HIS A 773 31.11 23.65 -12.62
N GLU A 774 31.86 23.18 -11.62
CA GLU A 774 32.89 23.98 -10.96
C GLU A 774 34.06 24.31 -11.90
N ASN A 775 34.54 23.34 -12.68
CA ASN A 775 35.60 23.56 -13.67
C ASN A 775 35.17 24.56 -14.75
N LYS A 776 33.92 24.49 -15.24
CA LYS A 776 33.36 25.47 -16.19
C LYS A 776 33.13 26.87 -15.58
N ARG A 777 32.88 26.97 -14.26
CA ARG A 777 32.80 28.27 -13.56
C ARG A 777 34.18 28.88 -13.33
N ALA A 778 35.22 28.07 -13.19
CA ALA A 778 36.61 28.53 -13.08
C ALA A 778 37.16 29.10 -14.40
N GLU A 779 36.62 28.67 -15.56
CA GLU A 779 37.05 29.10 -16.90
C GLU A 779 36.35 30.36 -17.45
N LYS A 780 35.36 30.95 -16.75
CA LYS A 780 34.78 32.23 -17.18
C LYS A 780 35.73 33.39 -16.85
N PRO A 781 36.09 34.27 -17.81
CA PRO A 781 36.99 35.39 -17.56
C PRO A 781 36.31 36.40 -16.62
N LYS A 782 36.91 36.62 -15.44
CA LYS A 782 36.48 37.65 -14.50
C LYS A 782 36.75 39.04 -15.10
N SER A 783 35.73 39.66 -15.67
CA SER A 783 35.74 41.10 -15.92
C SER A 783 35.73 41.85 -14.59
N LYS A 784 36.71 42.75 -14.44
CA LYS A 784 37.02 43.58 -13.27
C LYS A 784 35.80 44.27 -12.66
N LEU A 785 35.65 44.18 -11.34
CA LEU A 785 35.28 45.33 -10.50
C LEU A 785 35.74 45.09 -9.05
N PHE A 786 36.57 46.00 -8.55
CA PHE A 786 37.13 46.05 -7.21
C PHE A 786 36.08 46.46 -6.17
N GLY A 787 36.11 45.85 -4.98
CA GLY A 787 35.37 46.31 -3.80
C GLY A 787 35.40 45.33 -2.62
N LYS A 788 36.09 45.72 -1.54
CA LYS A 788 36.46 44.96 -0.33
C LYS A 788 35.33 44.15 0.35
N LYS A 789 35.64 42.89 0.75
CA LYS A 789 35.26 42.20 2.02
C LYS A 789 35.95 40.82 2.09
N SER A 790 37.01 40.69 2.91
CA SER A 790 37.02 40.06 4.25
C SER A 790 37.21 38.51 4.28
N LYS A 791 38.48 38.11 4.52
CA LYS A 791 39.03 36.98 5.32
C LYS A 791 38.39 35.58 5.42
N LYS A 792 37.35 35.18 4.66
CA LYS A 792 36.89 33.76 4.61
C LYS A 792 37.48 32.89 3.48
N LYS A 793 38.27 33.48 2.56
CA LYS A 793 38.84 32.76 1.39
C LYS A 793 40.16 32.03 1.61
N LEU A 794 40.81 32.19 2.77
CA LEU A 794 42.12 31.57 3.01
C LEU A 794 42.02 30.13 3.58
N HIS A 795 40.94 29.79 4.30
CA HIS A 795 40.79 28.47 4.91
C HIS A 795 40.42 27.36 3.90
N VAL A 796 39.61 27.67 2.88
CA VAL A 796 39.17 26.69 1.87
C VAL A 796 40.28 26.36 0.88
N ALA A 797 41.11 27.34 0.50
CA ALA A 797 42.28 27.11 -0.37
C ALA A 797 43.38 26.31 0.36
N MET A 798 43.51 26.49 1.67
CA MET A 798 44.50 25.74 2.47
C MET A 798 44.07 24.28 2.67
N LEU A 799 42.77 24.02 2.88
CA LEU A 799 42.21 22.66 2.97
C LEU A 799 42.29 21.90 1.64
N ALA A 800 42.03 22.56 0.50
CA ALA A 800 42.17 21.94 -0.83
C ALA A 800 43.62 21.54 -1.12
N ASN A 801 44.59 22.39 -0.73
CA ASN A 801 46.01 22.07 -0.89
C ASN A 801 46.48 20.94 0.04
N ILE A 802 45.93 20.83 1.26
CA ILE A 802 46.24 19.71 2.17
C ILE A 802 45.73 18.38 1.62
N VAL A 803 44.54 18.34 1.00
CA VAL A 803 44.00 17.13 0.37
C VAL A 803 44.82 16.70 -0.85
N ILE A 804 45.29 17.66 -1.66
CA ILE A 804 46.15 17.37 -2.81
C ILE A 804 47.52 16.86 -2.34
N VAL A 805 48.13 17.50 -1.33
CA VAL A 805 49.42 17.08 -0.77
C VAL A 805 49.33 15.68 -0.14
N ASN A 806 48.24 15.38 0.59
CA ASN A 806 48.03 14.04 1.15
C ASN A 806 47.83 12.97 0.07
N ARG A 807 47.12 13.27 -1.04
CA ARG A 807 47.00 12.33 -2.17
C ARG A 807 48.36 12.09 -2.84
N VAL A 808 49.16 13.12 -3.04
CA VAL A 808 50.51 12.98 -3.64
C VAL A 808 51.44 12.18 -2.73
N LEU A 809 51.39 12.41 -1.41
CA LEU A 809 52.15 11.62 -0.43
C LEU A 809 51.70 10.16 -0.37
N SER A 810 50.40 9.87 -0.41
CA SER A 810 49.89 8.48 -0.46
C SER A 810 50.32 7.76 -1.75
N TYR A 811 50.29 8.44 -2.90
CA TYR A 811 50.80 7.88 -4.16
C TYR A 811 52.31 7.64 -4.11
N ALA A 812 53.09 8.58 -3.56
CA ALA A 812 54.52 8.42 -3.41
C ALA A 812 54.87 7.25 -2.46
N LEU A 813 54.11 7.07 -1.37
CA LEU A 813 54.28 5.96 -0.44
C LEU A 813 53.94 4.61 -1.10
N ALA A 814 52.85 4.54 -1.88
CA ALA A 814 52.47 3.35 -2.63
C ALA A 814 53.53 2.94 -3.67
N VAL A 815 54.11 3.92 -4.37
CA VAL A 815 55.22 3.69 -5.31
C VAL A 815 56.46 3.21 -4.57
N LEU A 816 56.79 3.78 -3.41
CA LEU A 816 57.94 3.35 -2.60
C LEU A 816 57.77 1.90 -2.09
N ILE A 817 56.55 1.53 -1.66
CA ILE A 817 56.23 0.16 -1.23
C ILE A 817 56.36 -0.83 -2.40
N LEU A 818 55.88 -0.45 -3.59
CA LEU A 818 56.03 -1.28 -4.80
C LEU A 818 57.49 -1.45 -5.23
N LEU A 819 58.31 -0.39 -5.10
CA LEU A 819 59.75 -0.45 -5.38
C LEU A 819 60.47 -1.35 -4.37
N LEU A 820 60.16 -1.23 -3.08
CA LEU A 820 60.72 -2.10 -2.04
C LEU A 820 60.29 -3.56 -2.21
N ALA A 821 59.04 -3.81 -2.59
CA ALA A 821 58.53 -5.15 -2.89
C ALA A 821 59.22 -5.76 -4.14
N ALA A 822 59.45 -4.95 -5.18
CA ALA A 822 60.20 -5.37 -6.36
C ALA A 822 61.66 -5.68 -6.03
N GLN A 823 62.29 -4.87 -5.17
CA GLN A 823 63.67 -5.06 -4.72
C GLN A 823 63.81 -6.30 -3.82
N ALA A 824 62.82 -6.57 -2.96
CA ALA A 824 62.74 -7.80 -2.19
C ALA A 824 62.55 -9.04 -3.07
N CYS A 825 61.71 -8.97 -4.11
CA CYS A 825 61.56 -10.05 -5.09
C CYS A 825 62.88 -10.30 -5.86
N TYR A 826 63.60 -9.24 -6.23
CA TYR A 826 64.88 -9.36 -6.93
C TYR A 826 65.97 -10.02 -6.08
N LEU A 827 66.02 -9.69 -4.78
CA LEU A 827 66.91 -10.34 -3.80
C LEU A 827 66.55 -11.81 -3.55
N LEU A 828 65.26 -12.15 -3.53
CA LEU A 828 64.79 -13.54 -3.40
C LEU A 828 65.04 -14.40 -4.63
N THR A 829 65.23 -13.81 -5.81
CA THR A 829 65.65 -14.53 -7.04
C THR A 829 67.17 -14.66 -7.18
N PHE A 830 67.95 -13.96 -6.35
CA PHE A 830 69.42 -13.99 -6.39
C PHE A 830 70.04 -14.91 -5.32
N ILE A 831 69.26 -15.24 -4.27
CA ILE A 831 69.53 -16.32 -3.30
C ILE A 831 68.98 -17.62 -3.89
#